data_AF-A0A366IWX1-F1
#
_entry.id   AF-A0A366IWX1-F1
#
_cell.length_a   1.000
_cell.length_b   1.000
_cell.length_c   1.000
_cell.angle_alpha   90.00
_cell.angle_beta   90.00
_cell.angle_gamma   90.00
#
_symmetry.space_group_name_H-M   'P 1'
#
loop_
_entity.id
_entity.type
_entity.pdbx_description
1 polymer ?
#
loop_
_entity_poly.entity_id
_entity_poly.type
_entity_poly.pdbx_seq_one_letter_code
_entity_poly.pdbx_strand_id
1 'polypeptide(L)'
;MSDNQTPFATLGNAIGFVSKINGTVTVQSIDGQERVVKIGDPIFFGEIVTTGSNASVTIAFVDGTEVVIGGDAIVEMTDEIYNTGDAEDLVADSSTDVDALQDAILAGDDPTLIQEAPAAGEASDSVVYNGVSIDRVGSEGVIGGGSDTDYTSALPGFGYDTNEDDSQDSEVVTSQNTTRSSSSDTTTSDISVSQPTINLSASSDTGSSSSDLLTNDTSATFTLDNIDSDVVLVEIYNAGELIGSTTTIDGLNTFTADVGDLTEGENSLSIKVTDAAGNTSTSDPIVVTLDTTAAEGAVVVDAITSDDVINATEAAGTVAVSGAATGGDIAEDDTVTLVVNGTTYTTEVGENGEWSVDVAGSDLAADTSFDVVVTSSDDAGNTVTSTGTSTHSVDQSALLINLDIDQVTNDGVISAVEAAGTVTITGKVTGDDFESGEVTLVVNNVSYTAVFGSNGVWSASIAGSDLDADANKEIDASVVVTNNIGQEGTAQSVESYESDSEVIATLTDNGFTFEGSDSVFTLSLNQESPIDVTVGLTLSYGTANIDDIGSLSASYTDAGNTVVLNFNNDGTLTIPAGVTDITLNVSTIDDSVYEGIENFSLSVTGISGVTANDTETMVVIDNDTAPTISGVSQDVSEAEGDDLAFDVTLSNTADTAQTFAFSLTDGTTDSSDYGNVTFSNGVTYDAATGQISVPAGVAGFTVTVAGAEDTVLESDETFTLSVGGVESTGTIENDDTAPTISGVSQDVSEAEGDDLAFDVTLSNTADTAQTFAFSLTDGTTDSSDYGNVTFSNGVTYDAATGQISVPAGVAGFTVTVAGAEDTVLESDETFTLSVGGVESTGTIENDDTA
;
A
#
# COMPACT_ATOMS: atom_id res chain seq x y z
N MET A 1 -5.92 -23.32 10.36
CA MET A 1 -5.58 -24.76 10.44
C MET A 1 -4.26 -24.98 11.17
N SER A 2 -4.31 -25.29 12.47
CA SER A 2 -3.49 -26.37 13.06
C SER A 2 -4.02 -26.69 14.47
N ASP A 3 -5.25 -27.20 14.55
CA ASP A 3 -5.93 -27.53 15.80
C ASP A 3 -5.37 -28.82 16.40
N ASN A 4 -4.19 -28.72 16.99
CA ASN A 4 -3.50 -29.85 17.61
C ASN A 4 -2.78 -29.46 18.91
N GLN A 5 -3.23 -28.39 19.56
CA GLN A 5 -3.00 -28.18 20.99
C GLN A 5 -3.91 -29.15 21.76
N THR A 6 -3.35 -29.81 22.77
CA THR A 6 -4.13 -30.52 23.79
C THR A 6 -5.02 -29.52 24.54
N PRO A 7 -6.23 -29.90 24.98
CA PRO A 7 -7.07 -29.00 25.77
C PRO A 7 -6.30 -28.49 26.99
N PHE A 8 -6.26 -27.17 27.17
CA PHE A 8 -5.85 -26.58 28.45
C PHE A 8 -6.81 -27.09 29.54
N ALA A 9 -6.30 -27.34 30.74
CA ALA A 9 -7.11 -27.82 31.84
C ALA A 9 -7.91 -26.66 32.46
N THR A 10 -9.09 -26.38 31.90
CA THR A 10 -9.98 -25.30 32.36
C THR A 10 -10.45 -25.58 33.80
N LEU A 11 -9.86 -24.89 34.77
CA LEU A 11 -10.22 -24.95 36.19
C LEU A 11 -11.08 -23.74 36.58
N GLY A 12 -12.30 -23.70 36.07
CA GLY A 12 -13.32 -22.69 36.40
C GLY A 12 -13.81 -21.89 35.20
N ASN A 13 -14.73 -20.96 35.47
CA ASN A 13 -15.22 -19.99 34.50
C ASN A 13 -14.15 -18.91 34.26
N ALA A 14 -14.16 -18.30 33.07
CA ALA A 14 -13.32 -17.13 32.81
C ALA A 14 -13.76 -15.98 33.73
N ILE A 15 -12.80 -15.27 34.31
CA ILE A 15 -13.07 -14.06 35.11
C ILE A 15 -13.11 -12.82 34.22
N GLY A 16 -12.42 -12.85 33.08
CA GLY A 16 -12.40 -11.75 32.11
C GLY A 16 -11.77 -12.18 30.79
N PHE A 17 -11.66 -11.23 29.86
CA PHE A 17 -11.19 -11.44 28.48
C PHE A 17 -10.23 -10.33 28.08
N VAL A 18 -9.25 -10.67 27.25
CA VAL A 18 -8.29 -9.68 26.73
C VAL A 18 -9.00 -8.72 25.76
N SER A 19 -9.22 -7.47 26.17
CA SER A 19 -9.90 -6.42 25.39
C SER A 19 -8.96 -5.60 24.51
N LYS A 20 -7.70 -5.46 24.92
CA LYS A 20 -6.66 -4.78 24.14
C LYS A 20 -5.32 -5.47 24.37
N ILE A 21 -4.51 -5.59 23.33
CA ILE A 21 -3.13 -6.06 23.45
C ILE A 21 -2.19 -5.16 22.62
N ASN A 22 -1.02 -4.87 23.17
CA ASN A 22 0.10 -4.29 22.46
C ASN A 22 1.33 -5.17 22.73
N GLY A 23 2.15 -5.42 21.71
CA GLY A 23 3.26 -6.36 21.79
C GLY A 23 2.81 -7.81 22.05
N THR A 24 3.74 -8.63 22.58
CA THR A 24 3.48 -10.03 22.94
C THR A 24 3.21 -10.14 24.43
N VAL A 25 2.13 -10.84 24.79
CA VAL A 25 1.76 -11.16 26.17
C VAL A 25 1.55 -12.67 26.28
N THR A 26 2.03 -13.26 27.38
CA THR A 26 1.86 -14.68 27.68
C THR A 26 1.12 -14.87 28.98
N VAL A 27 0.32 -15.92 29.06
CA VAL A 27 -0.42 -16.30 30.26
C VAL A 27 -0.05 -17.73 30.63
N GLN A 28 0.28 -17.94 31.90
CA GLN A 28 0.62 -19.24 32.48
C GLN A 28 -0.55 -19.74 33.33
N SER A 29 -1.05 -20.93 33.01
CA SER A 29 -2.06 -21.65 33.78
C SER A 29 -1.52 -22.14 35.13
N ILE A 30 -2.41 -22.40 36.10
CA ILE A 30 -2.07 -22.98 37.42
C ILE A 30 -1.40 -24.35 37.36
N ASP A 31 -1.46 -25.05 36.21
CA ASP A 31 -0.71 -26.28 35.94
C ASP A 31 0.71 -26.05 35.37
N GLY A 32 1.10 -24.78 35.18
CA GLY A 32 2.39 -24.34 34.66
C GLY A 32 2.49 -24.25 33.13
N GLN A 33 1.38 -24.39 32.40
CA GLN A 33 1.37 -24.30 30.94
C GLN A 33 1.22 -22.87 30.43
N GLU A 34 2.07 -22.45 29.50
CA GLU A 34 2.07 -21.10 28.91
C GLU A 34 1.37 -21.04 27.56
N ARG A 35 0.61 -19.97 27.33
CA ARG A 35 0.02 -19.59 26.03
C ARG A 35 0.34 -18.14 25.71
N VAL A 36 0.59 -17.82 24.43
CA VAL A 36 0.58 -16.43 23.94
C VAL A 36 -0.88 -16.04 23.76
N VAL A 37 -1.32 -14.94 24.37
CA VAL A 37 -2.72 -14.51 24.32
C VAL A 37 -3.00 -13.53 23.20
N LYS A 38 -4.26 -13.54 22.75
CA LYS A 38 -4.84 -12.63 21.75
C LYS A 38 -6.02 -11.87 22.33
N ILE A 39 -6.50 -10.85 21.61
CA ILE A 39 -7.79 -10.21 21.91
C ILE A 39 -8.90 -11.27 21.81
N GLY A 40 -9.85 -11.25 22.75
CA GLY A 40 -10.90 -12.25 22.89
C GLY A 40 -10.50 -13.52 23.65
N ASP A 41 -9.21 -13.75 23.95
CA ASP A 41 -8.83 -14.91 24.77
C ASP A 41 -9.36 -14.74 26.21
N PRO A 42 -9.98 -15.78 26.80
CA PRO A 42 -10.39 -15.76 28.21
C PRO A 42 -9.17 -15.73 29.13
N ILE A 43 -9.38 -15.19 30.33
CA ILE A 43 -8.46 -15.19 31.46
C ILE A 43 -9.17 -15.85 32.64
N PHE A 44 -8.48 -16.77 33.32
CA PHE A 44 -9.01 -17.56 34.42
C PHE A 44 -8.35 -17.20 35.75
N PHE A 45 -9.02 -17.55 36.85
CA PHE A 45 -8.50 -17.38 38.19
C PHE A 45 -7.21 -18.20 38.41
N GLY A 46 -6.22 -17.58 39.06
CA GLY A 46 -4.91 -18.15 39.32
C GLY A 46 -3.96 -18.17 38.12
N GLU A 47 -4.37 -17.69 36.94
CA GLU A 47 -3.44 -17.53 35.81
C GLU A 47 -2.43 -16.38 36.07
N ILE A 48 -1.19 -16.57 35.61
CA ILE A 48 -0.13 -15.55 35.70
C ILE A 48 0.06 -14.90 34.33
N VAL A 49 -0.30 -13.62 34.21
CA VAL A 49 -0.14 -12.82 32.99
C VAL A 49 1.22 -12.13 33.00
N THR A 50 1.99 -12.28 31.92
CA THR A 50 3.35 -11.75 31.76
C THR A 50 3.45 -10.88 30.51
N THR A 51 3.89 -9.64 30.67
CA THR A 51 4.09 -8.66 29.59
C THR A 51 5.58 -8.33 29.40
N GLY A 52 6.01 -8.12 28.15
CA GLY A 52 7.35 -7.60 27.84
C GLY A 52 7.46 -6.07 27.96
N SER A 53 8.66 -5.53 27.81
CA SER A 53 9.01 -4.12 28.12
C SER A 53 8.32 -3.02 27.32
N ASN A 54 7.68 -3.36 26.19
CA ASN A 54 6.83 -2.46 25.41
C ASN A 54 5.45 -3.07 25.12
N ALA A 55 5.10 -4.13 25.87
CA ALA A 55 3.80 -4.78 25.76
C ALA A 55 2.83 -4.21 26.79
N SER A 56 1.53 -4.40 26.56
CA SER A 56 0.49 -4.13 27.54
C SER A 56 -0.73 -4.95 27.20
N VAL A 57 -1.50 -5.36 28.20
CA VAL A 57 -2.79 -6.02 28.00
C VAL A 57 -3.87 -5.33 28.81
N THR A 58 -5.04 -5.12 28.23
CA THR A 58 -6.25 -4.75 28.96
C THR A 58 -7.12 -5.99 29.07
N ILE A 59 -7.60 -6.27 30.27
CA ILE A 59 -8.53 -7.38 30.56
C ILE A 59 -9.84 -6.73 31.00
N ALA A 60 -10.92 -7.03 30.28
CA ALA A 60 -12.27 -6.68 30.70
C ALA A 60 -12.83 -7.87 31.49
N PHE A 61 -13.16 -7.67 32.76
CA PHE A 61 -13.80 -8.67 33.60
C PHE A 61 -15.28 -8.79 33.25
N VAL A 62 -15.88 -9.94 33.60
CA VAL A 62 -17.30 -10.24 33.32
C VAL A 62 -18.27 -9.29 34.05
N ASP A 63 -17.81 -8.58 35.08
CA ASP A 63 -18.59 -7.53 35.77
C ASP A 63 -18.55 -6.15 35.08
N GLY A 64 -17.88 -6.05 33.93
CA GLY A 64 -17.72 -4.82 33.15
C GLY A 64 -16.58 -3.90 33.58
N THR A 65 -15.75 -4.30 34.57
CA THR A 65 -14.53 -3.54 34.91
C THR A 65 -13.38 -3.83 33.92
N GLU A 66 -12.51 -2.86 33.63
CA GLU A 66 -11.27 -3.07 32.86
C GLU A 66 -10.04 -2.86 33.74
N VAL A 67 -9.05 -3.77 33.68
CA VAL A 67 -7.71 -3.58 34.24
C VAL A 67 -6.67 -3.56 33.12
N VAL A 68 -5.77 -2.57 33.16
CA VAL A 68 -4.65 -2.44 32.24
C VAL A 68 -3.36 -2.90 32.92
N ILE A 69 -2.75 -3.95 32.40
CA ILE A 69 -1.42 -4.42 32.78
C ILE A 69 -0.41 -3.78 31.82
N GLY A 70 0.50 -2.97 32.37
CA GLY A 70 1.58 -2.31 31.63
C GLY A 70 2.69 -3.26 31.19
N GLY A 71 3.82 -2.71 30.72
CA GLY A 71 5.00 -3.48 30.31
C GLY A 71 5.87 -3.93 31.49
N ASP A 72 6.69 -4.96 31.24
CA ASP A 72 7.56 -5.63 32.24
C ASP A 72 6.81 -6.11 33.50
N ALA A 73 5.54 -6.47 33.38
CA ALA A 73 4.69 -6.89 34.49
C ALA A 73 4.49 -8.41 34.53
N ILE A 74 4.40 -8.95 35.74
CA ILE A 74 4.00 -10.34 36.04
C ILE A 74 2.88 -10.26 37.08
N VAL A 75 1.66 -10.66 36.70
CA VAL A 75 0.44 -10.44 37.48
C VAL A 75 -0.32 -11.76 37.65
N GLU A 76 -0.50 -12.22 38.88
CA GLU A 76 -1.33 -13.38 39.21
C GLU A 76 -2.79 -12.97 39.39
N MET A 77 -3.70 -13.63 38.67
CA MET A 77 -5.13 -13.32 38.61
C MET A 77 -5.85 -13.81 39.87
N THR A 78 -5.95 -12.95 40.88
CA THR A 78 -6.54 -13.27 42.19
C THR A 78 -7.82 -12.46 42.49
N ASP A 79 -8.56 -12.85 43.52
CA ASP A 79 -9.79 -12.18 43.97
C ASP A 79 -9.58 -10.69 44.28
N GLU A 80 -8.36 -10.33 44.70
CA GLU A 80 -8.00 -8.95 45.05
C GLU A 80 -7.89 -8.06 43.80
N ILE A 81 -7.48 -8.61 42.65
CA ILE A 81 -7.48 -7.89 41.37
C ILE A 81 -8.90 -7.81 40.80
N TYR A 82 -9.67 -8.90 40.90
CA TYR A 82 -11.05 -8.96 40.41
C TYR A 82 -11.97 -7.92 41.09
N ASN A 83 -11.81 -7.67 42.40
CA ASN A 83 -12.74 -6.84 43.17
C ASN A 83 -12.33 -5.36 43.34
N THR A 84 -11.15 -4.91 42.89
CA THR A 84 -10.60 -3.61 43.31
C THR A 84 -10.95 -2.42 42.41
N GLY A 85 -11.10 -2.59 41.09
CA GLY A 85 -11.55 -1.54 40.15
C GLY A 85 -10.65 -0.30 39.98
N ASP A 86 -9.68 -0.05 40.88
CA ASP A 86 -8.73 1.06 40.85
C ASP A 86 -7.36 0.58 40.35
N ALA A 87 -7.03 0.88 39.10
CA ALA A 87 -5.86 0.32 38.38
C ALA A 87 -4.49 0.99 38.70
N GLU A 88 -4.34 1.75 39.78
CA GLU A 88 -3.09 2.50 40.06
C GLU A 88 -2.09 1.82 41.03
N ASP A 89 -2.46 0.75 41.75
CA ASP A 89 -1.63 0.20 42.87
C ASP A 89 -1.21 -1.28 42.73
N LEU A 90 -1.38 -1.88 41.54
CA LEU A 90 -1.18 -3.33 41.31
C LEU A 90 0.18 -3.73 40.68
N VAL A 91 1.16 -2.82 40.64
CA VAL A 91 2.53 -3.17 40.21
C VAL A 91 3.32 -3.70 41.41
N ALA A 92 3.49 -5.02 41.48
CA ALA A 92 4.46 -5.61 42.39
C ALA A 92 5.88 -5.21 41.96
N ASP A 93 6.59 -4.40 42.77
CA ASP A 93 8.01 -4.07 42.58
C ASP A 93 8.92 -5.26 42.98
N SER A 94 8.53 -6.47 42.59
CA SER A 94 9.19 -7.71 43.02
C SER A 94 10.51 -7.98 42.30
N SER A 95 10.89 -7.16 41.31
CA SER A 95 12.21 -7.30 40.67
C SER A 95 13.30 -6.58 41.47
N THR A 96 13.05 -5.36 41.96
CA THR A 96 14.06 -4.60 42.70
C THR A 96 14.20 -5.09 44.14
N ASP A 97 13.09 -5.44 44.81
CA ASP A 97 13.11 -5.95 46.18
C ASP A 97 13.75 -7.35 46.29
N VAL A 98 13.55 -8.23 45.29
CA VAL A 98 14.16 -9.57 45.28
C VAL A 98 15.66 -9.48 45.03
N ASP A 99 16.13 -8.63 44.10
CA ASP A 99 17.56 -8.39 43.90
C ASP A 99 18.19 -7.73 45.14
N ALA A 100 17.52 -6.78 45.79
CA ALA A 100 17.98 -6.16 47.04
C ALA A 100 18.07 -7.15 48.22
N LEU A 101 17.09 -8.06 48.35
CA LEU A 101 17.13 -9.15 49.33
C LEU A 101 18.22 -10.18 49.00
N GLN A 102 18.42 -10.51 47.73
CA GLN A 102 19.47 -11.42 47.26
C GLN A 102 20.87 -10.85 47.58
N ASP A 103 21.10 -9.57 47.30
CA ASP A 103 22.36 -8.88 47.60
C ASP A 103 22.58 -8.70 49.11
N ALA A 104 21.53 -8.39 49.90
CA ALA A 104 21.64 -8.31 51.36
C ALA A 104 21.99 -9.67 51.99
N ILE A 105 21.41 -10.77 51.50
CA ILE A 105 21.74 -12.14 51.92
C ILE A 105 23.18 -12.52 51.51
N LEU A 106 23.65 -12.07 50.34
CA LEU A 106 25.03 -12.26 49.88
C LEU A 106 26.05 -11.41 50.64
N ALA A 107 25.66 -10.21 51.10
CA ALA A 107 26.47 -9.33 51.95
C ALA A 107 26.51 -9.78 53.43
N GLY A 108 25.46 -10.48 53.88
CA GLY A 108 25.29 -10.94 55.26
C GLY A 108 24.61 -9.93 56.20
N ASP A 109 23.84 -9.00 55.63
CA ASP A 109 23.05 -8.01 56.37
C ASP A 109 21.70 -8.59 56.83
N ASP A 110 21.01 -7.91 57.75
CA ASP A 110 19.74 -8.38 58.33
C ASP A 110 18.56 -8.05 57.38
N PRO A 111 17.89 -9.05 56.77
CA PRO A 111 16.82 -8.81 55.79
C PRO A 111 15.56 -8.20 56.42
N THR A 112 15.43 -8.16 57.75
CA THR A 112 14.28 -7.55 58.43
C THR A 112 14.34 -6.02 58.49
N LEU A 113 15.42 -5.40 58.00
CA LEU A 113 15.59 -3.95 57.92
C LEU A 113 15.24 -3.36 56.54
N ILE A 114 14.82 -4.18 55.57
CA ILE A 114 14.44 -3.74 54.21
C ILE A 114 12.92 -3.50 54.15
N GLN A 115 12.41 -2.66 55.07
CA GLN A 115 11.07 -2.05 54.97
C GLN A 115 11.11 -0.62 55.52
N GLU A 116 10.99 0.36 54.63
CA GLU A 116 10.60 1.74 54.94
C GLU A 116 9.41 2.09 54.02
N ALA A 117 8.47 2.86 54.57
CA ALA A 117 7.14 3.09 53.99
C ALA A 117 7.11 4.33 53.05
N PRO A 118 5.97 4.68 52.42
CA PRO A 118 5.98 5.29 51.09
C PRO A 118 6.30 6.79 51.03
N ALA A 119 6.82 7.18 49.86
CA ALA A 119 6.62 8.45 49.16
C ALA A 119 6.68 9.76 49.99
N ALA A 120 7.90 10.27 50.16
CA ALA A 120 8.14 11.71 50.27
C ALA A 120 9.39 12.07 49.46
N GLY A 121 9.21 12.75 48.31
CA GLY A 121 10.32 13.11 47.43
C GLY A 121 11.15 14.28 47.96
N GLU A 122 12.37 14.43 47.42
CA GLU A 122 13.03 15.73 47.17
C GLU A 122 14.19 15.55 46.17
N ALA A 123 14.63 16.67 45.58
CA ALA A 123 15.71 16.76 44.57
C ALA A 123 17.13 16.59 45.19
N SER A 124 18.30 16.70 44.53
CA SER A 124 18.76 17.36 43.28
C SER A 124 20.16 16.84 42.88
N ASP A 125 20.58 17.00 41.62
CA ASP A 125 21.71 17.90 41.21
C ASP A 125 21.75 17.98 39.65
N SER A 126 21.82 19.13 38.96
CA SER A 126 22.83 20.23 38.98
C SER A 126 24.19 19.78 38.41
N VAL A 127 24.98 20.52 37.61
CA VAL A 127 25.08 21.96 37.30
C VAL A 127 25.69 22.11 35.87
N VAL A 128 25.35 23.14 35.08
CA VAL A 128 26.37 23.85 34.26
C VAL A 128 26.15 25.37 34.30
N TYR A 129 27.26 26.11 34.46
CA TYR A 129 27.33 27.55 34.71
C TYR A 129 27.15 28.43 33.47
N ASN A 130 26.64 29.65 33.69
CA ASN A 130 26.69 30.76 32.73
C ASN A 130 27.96 31.62 32.99
N GLY A 131 28.63 32.08 31.92
CA GLY A 131 29.92 32.80 31.99
C GLY A 131 30.09 33.85 30.88
N VAL A 132 30.96 34.84 31.11
CA VAL A 132 30.97 36.13 30.39
C VAL A 132 32.22 36.33 29.50
N SER A 133 32.07 37.10 28.41
CA SER A 133 33.04 38.07 27.83
C SER A 133 33.74 37.78 26.47
N ILE A 134 33.54 38.70 25.51
CA ILE A 134 34.52 39.38 24.59
C ILE A 134 35.55 38.47 23.82
N ASP A 135 35.62 38.40 22.48
CA ASP A 135 35.95 39.45 21.49
C ASP A 135 35.86 38.93 20.02
N ARG A 136 35.70 39.83 19.03
CA ARG A 136 36.24 39.86 17.63
C ARG A 136 36.40 38.58 16.76
N VAL A 137 36.21 38.58 15.42
CA VAL A 137 36.32 39.63 14.37
C VAL A 137 35.33 39.38 13.20
N GLY A 138 34.69 40.46 12.72
CA GLY A 138 34.58 40.79 11.28
C GLY A 138 33.43 40.20 10.45
N SER A 139 33.01 40.83 9.36
CA SER A 139 33.35 42.18 8.86
C SER A 139 32.38 42.63 7.77
N GLU A 140 32.06 43.93 7.77
CA GLU A 140 31.59 44.73 6.61
C GLU A 140 30.22 44.37 5.96
N GLY A 141 29.41 45.34 5.56
CA GLY A 141 29.54 46.79 5.70
C GLY A 141 28.59 47.55 4.78
N VAL A 142 27.57 48.21 5.35
CA VAL A 142 26.70 49.13 4.60
C VAL A 142 26.53 50.42 5.41
N ILE A 143 27.09 51.52 4.91
CA ILE A 143 26.74 52.89 5.29
C ILE A 143 26.81 53.76 4.03
N GLY A 144 25.81 54.62 3.83
CA GLY A 144 25.75 55.53 2.69
C GLY A 144 25.80 57.00 3.08
N GLY A 145 25.73 57.86 2.06
CA GLY A 145 25.23 59.23 2.19
C GLY A 145 26.26 60.35 2.33
N GLY A 146 26.29 61.25 1.33
CA GLY A 146 26.39 62.69 1.58
C GLY A 146 27.53 63.47 0.91
N SER A 147 27.14 64.46 0.08
CA SER A 147 27.80 65.74 -0.26
C SER A 147 29.33 65.78 -0.53
N ASP A 148 29.76 66.09 -1.76
CA ASP A 148 29.79 67.44 -2.40
C ASP A 148 31.06 68.26 -2.08
N THR A 149 31.88 68.55 -3.11
CA THR A 149 32.39 69.92 -3.42
C THR A 149 33.24 69.95 -4.71
N ASP A 150 32.68 70.59 -5.73
CA ASP A 150 33.25 71.54 -6.73
C ASP A 150 34.79 71.59 -7.01
N TYR A 151 35.20 71.58 -8.30
CA TYR A 151 35.98 72.67 -8.96
C TYR A 151 36.35 72.41 -10.47
N THR A 152 35.69 73.15 -11.37
CA THR A 152 36.21 73.85 -12.60
C THR A 152 36.98 73.18 -13.77
N SER A 153 36.43 73.39 -14.99
CA SER A 153 37.12 73.89 -16.24
C SER A 153 38.06 72.93 -17.04
N ALA A 154 38.20 72.98 -18.38
CA ALA A 154 37.67 73.85 -19.45
C ALA A 154 37.63 73.13 -20.84
N LEU A 155 36.88 73.68 -21.82
CA LEU A 155 36.94 73.35 -23.27
C LEU A 155 37.92 74.29 -24.02
N PRO A 156 38.44 73.91 -25.21
CA PRO A 156 37.83 74.27 -26.51
C PRO A 156 37.91 73.12 -27.57
N GLY A 157 37.34 73.18 -28.77
CA GLY A 157 36.56 74.21 -29.47
C GLY A 157 37.09 74.57 -30.87
N PHE A 158 36.18 74.58 -31.86
CA PHE A 158 36.31 74.97 -33.31
C PHE A 158 37.08 74.00 -34.24
N GLY A 159 36.82 73.93 -35.56
CA GLY A 159 35.81 74.60 -36.41
C GLY A 159 35.93 74.25 -37.93
N TYR A 160 35.02 74.77 -38.78
CA TYR A 160 35.05 74.72 -40.27
C TYR A 160 35.13 76.13 -40.87
N ASP A 161 35.78 76.34 -42.04
CA ASP A 161 35.30 77.19 -43.16
C ASP A 161 36.14 77.01 -44.46
N THR A 162 35.63 77.60 -45.55
CA THR A 162 35.90 77.54 -46.99
C THR A 162 36.99 78.51 -47.53
N ASN A 163 37.51 78.27 -48.75
CA ASN A 163 37.25 79.10 -49.96
C ASN A 163 38.13 78.76 -51.20
N GLU A 164 37.69 79.26 -52.35
CA GLU A 164 38.21 79.11 -53.73
C GLU A 164 39.53 79.88 -54.01
N ASP A 165 40.22 79.53 -55.11
CA ASP A 165 40.88 80.52 -56.00
C ASP A 165 40.92 80.02 -57.47
N ASP A 166 40.99 80.97 -58.41
CA ASP A 166 40.71 80.87 -59.86
C ASP A 166 41.99 80.88 -60.72
N SER A 167 41.96 80.28 -61.92
CA SER A 167 42.58 80.86 -63.13
C SER A 167 42.24 80.09 -64.43
N GLN A 168 41.26 80.61 -65.18
CA GLN A 168 41.41 81.25 -66.51
C GLN A 168 42.72 80.96 -67.31
N ASP A 169 42.80 80.97 -68.65
CA ASP A 169 41.87 81.03 -69.81
C ASP A 169 42.77 81.15 -71.08
N SER A 170 42.34 80.66 -72.25
CA SER A 170 42.52 81.34 -73.57
C SER A 170 42.25 80.41 -74.76
N GLU A 171 41.21 80.76 -75.53
CA GLU A 171 40.97 80.30 -76.91
C GLU A 171 41.94 80.95 -77.94
N VAL A 172 41.61 80.78 -79.24
CA VAL A 172 41.78 81.74 -80.37
C VAL A 172 42.96 81.49 -81.35
N VAL A 173 42.85 81.60 -82.71
CA VAL A 173 41.76 81.38 -83.71
C VAL A 173 42.31 81.51 -85.17
N THR A 174 41.59 80.99 -86.18
CA THR A 174 41.55 81.38 -87.64
C THR A 174 42.71 81.14 -88.65
N SER A 175 42.41 80.28 -89.65
CA SER A 175 42.07 80.60 -91.08
C SER A 175 42.99 81.36 -92.08
N GLN A 176 43.06 80.76 -93.30
CA GLN A 176 43.06 81.35 -94.67
C GLN A 176 44.32 82.08 -95.24
N ASN A 177 44.83 81.68 -96.42
CA ASN A 177 44.39 82.18 -97.76
C ASN A 177 45.42 82.00 -98.95
N THR A 178 44.97 81.41 -100.07
CA THR A 178 45.32 81.64 -101.51
C THR A 178 46.75 81.79 -102.10
N THR A 179 47.07 80.91 -103.07
CA THR A 179 47.61 81.13 -104.47
C THR A 179 48.93 81.94 -104.70
N ARG A 180 49.83 81.67 -105.69
CA ARG A 180 49.62 81.45 -107.16
C ARG A 180 50.96 81.35 -107.96
N SER A 181 51.03 80.54 -109.05
CA SER A 181 51.87 80.72 -110.29
C SER A 181 53.43 80.62 -110.18
N SER A 182 54.23 79.93 -111.03
CA SER A 182 54.26 79.86 -112.52
C SER A 182 55.34 78.87 -113.09
N SER A 183 55.15 78.41 -114.35
CA SER A 183 56.16 77.98 -115.39
C SER A 183 57.24 76.93 -115.03
N SER A 184 57.23 75.67 -115.51
CA SER A 184 57.32 75.10 -116.89
C SER A 184 58.75 74.80 -117.40
N ASP A 185 59.13 73.52 -117.60
CA ASP A 185 59.29 72.83 -118.90
C ASP A 185 59.81 71.38 -118.68
N THR A 186 60.03 70.59 -119.74
CA THR A 186 59.71 69.15 -119.79
C THR A 186 60.87 68.22 -120.18
N THR A 187 60.91 67.05 -119.53
CA THR A 187 61.52 65.79 -120.01
C THR A 187 60.61 64.66 -119.55
N THR A 188 60.25 63.70 -120.42
CA THR A 188 59.19 62.68 -120.22
C THR A 188 59.03 62.23 -118.78
N SER A 189 58.17 62.95 -118.06
CA SER A 189 57.74 62.56 -116.73
C SER A 189 56.88 61.32 -116.92
N ASP A 190 57.38 60.20 -116.44
CA ASP A 190 56.56 59.39 -115.56
C ASP A 190 55.90 60.33 -114.53
N ILE A 191 54.57 60.31 -114.44
CA ILE A 191 53.75 61.29 -113.70
C ILE A 191 52.90 60.63 -112.62
N SER A 192 53.01 59.32 -112.40
CA SER A 192 52.05 58.59 -111.56
C SER A 192 52.57 57.22 -111.16
N VAL A 193 52.73 57.04 -109.85
CA VAL A 193 52.78 55.73 -109.18
C VAL A 193 51.40 55.42 -108.59
N SER A 194 50.98 54.16 -108.66
CA SER A 194 49.68 53.68 -108.16
C SER A 194 49.54 53.88 -106.64
N GLN A 195 48.30 53.91 -106.14
CA GLN A 195 48.07 54.00 -104.70
C GLN A 195 48.38 52.63 -104.05
N PRO A 196 49.39 52.53 -103.18
CA PRO A 196 49.69 51.30 -102.47
C PRO A 196 48.58 50.98 -101.45
N THR A 197 48.50 49.73 -101.01
CA THR A 197 47.62 49.30 -99.91
C THR A 197 48.42 48.61 -98.81
N ILE A 198 48.04 48.87 -97.57
CA ILE A 198 48.55 48.22 -96.37
C ILE A 198 47.36 47.58 -95.64
N ASN A 199 47.55 46.40 -95.04
CA ASN A 199 46.58 45.76 -94.16
C ASN A 199 47.29 44.99 -93.05
N LEU A 200 46.64 44.74 -91.91
CA LEU A 200 47.17 43.82 -90.91
C LEU A 200 47.17 42.38 -91.48
N SER A 201 48.20 41.58 -91.17
CA SER A 201 48.22 40.19 -91.60
C SER A 201 47.36 39.34 -90.66
N ALA A 202 46.59 38.39 -91.20
CA ALA A 202 45.71 37.50 -90.42
C ALA A 202 46.44 36.55 -89.43
N SER A 203 47.78 36.63 -89.32
CA SER A 203 48.58 35.96 -88.30
C SER A 203 49.04 36.89 -87.17
N SER A 204 48.91 38.20 -87.35
CA SER A 204 49.16 39.25 -86.34
C SER A 204 47.88 40.02 -85.99
N ASP A 205 46.73 39.70 -86.57
CA ASP A 205 45.38 40.08 -86.12
C ASP A 205 44.96 38.95 -85.15
N THR A 206 44.92 39.24 -83.85
CA THR A 206 44.94 38.22 -82.77
C THR A 206 43.67 38.24 -81.93
N GLY A 207 43.42 37.15 -81.20
CA GLY A 207 42.28 37.04 -80.29
C GLY A 207 41.04 36.43 -80.93
N SER A 208 39.89 37.04 -80.69
CA SER A 208 38.55 36.54 -81.08
C SER A 208 38.35 36.48 -82.60
N SER A 209 39.11 37.27 -83.36
CA SER A 209 39.03 37.34 -84.83
C SER A 209 40.43 37.51 -85.45
N SER A 210 40.49 37.45 -86.78
CA SER A 210 41.71 37.59 -87.58
C SER A 210 41.48 38.51 -88.80
N SER A 211 40.57 39.48 -88.64
CA SER A 211 40.15 40.40 -89.71
C SER A 211 39.55 41.73 -89.24
N ASP A 212 39.62 42.02 -87.95
CA ASP A 212 39.00 43.14 -87.23
C ASP A 212 40.00 44.25 -86.86
N LEU A 213 41.30 44.04 -87.15
CA LEU A 213 42.37 45.00 -86.94
C LEU A 213 42.66 45.27 -85.45
N LEU A 214 42.49 44.25 -84.61
CA LEU A 214 42.75 44.27 -83.18
C LEU A 214 43.86 43.26 -82.86
N THR A 215 44.85 43.66 -82.07
CA THR A 215 46.02 42.81 -81.84
C THR A 215 46.72 43.06 -80.52
N ASN A 216 47.33 42.02 -79.96
CA ASN A 216 48.33 42.10 -78.90
C ASN A 216 49.77 41.87 -79.38
N ASP A 217 49.97 41.65 -80.69
CA ASP A 217 51.28 41.51 -81.32
C ASP A 217 51.97 42.88 -81.41
N THR A 218 52.72 43.23 -80.37
CA THR A 218 53.61 44.43 -80.35
C THR A 218 54.65 44.47 -81.47
N SER A 219 54.79 43.39 -82.25
CA SER A 219 55.62 43.24 -83.45
C SER A 219 54.80 42.91 -84.70
N ALA A 220 53.56 43.41 -84.76
CA ALA A 220 52.58 43.08 -85.80
C ALA A 220 53.15 43.14 -87.23
N THR A 221 52.84 42.10 -88.01
CA THR A 221 53.16 42.03 -89.43
C THR A 221 51.99 42.50 -90.27
N PHE A 222 52.27 43.42 -91.18
CA PHE A 222 51.37 44.01 -92.16
C PHE A 222 51.65 43.42 -93.55
N THR A 223 50.60 43.18 -94.33
CA THR A 223 50.71 42.86 -95.76
C THR A 223 50.72 44.14 -96.60
N LEU A 224 51.58 44.17 -97.61
CA LEU A 224 51.74 45.29 -98.54
C LEU A 224 51.38 44.85 -99.95
N ASP A 225 50.46 45.57 -100.57
CA ASP A 225 49.89 45.27 -101.88
C ASP A 225 49.86 46.50 -102.79
N ASN A 226 49.66 46.26 -104.09
CA ASN A 226 49.61 47.29 -105.15
C ASN A 226 50.86 48.20 -105.23
N ILE A 227 52.03 47.64 -104.93
CA ILE A 227 53.34 48.29 -105.11
C ILE A 227 53.78 48.13 -106.57
N ASP A 228 53.91 49.24 -107.30
CA ASP A 228 54.34 49.22 -108.71
C ASP A 228 55.82 48.79 -108.85
N SER A 229 56.14 48.15 -109.97
CA SER A 229 57.45 47.51 -110.22
C SER A 229 58.65 48.46 -110.34
N ASP A 230 58.41 49.76 -110.42
CA ASP A 230 59.38 50.85 -110.55
C ASP A 230 59.49 51.74 -109.29
N VAL A 231 58.82 51.36 -108.21
CA VAL A 231 59.06 51.88 -106.85
C VAL A 231 60.51 51.58 -106.43
N VAL A 232 61.19 52.58 -105.86
CA VAL A 232 62.58 52.47 -105.38
C VAL A 232 62.75 52.77 -103.89
N LEU A 233 61.73 53.34 -103.25
CA LEU A 233 61.69 53.61 -101.81
C LEU A 233 60.26 53.37 -101.29
N VAL A 234 60.17 52.60 -100.22
CA VAL A 234 58.96 52.42 -99.42
C VAL A 234 59.21 53.01 -98.04
N GLU A 235 58.28 53.81 -97.55
CA GLU A 235 58.25 54.43 -96.22
C GLU A 235 56.93 54.06 -95.55
N ILE A 236 56.98 53.51 -94.33
CA ILE A 236 55.81 53.18 -93.50
C ILE A 236 55.72 54.19 -92.37
N TYR A 237 54.53 54.77 -92.18
CA TYR A 237 54.27 55.74 -91.13
C TYR A 237 53.16 55.27 -90.19
N ASN A 238 53.35 55.47 -88.88
CA ASN A 238 52.31 55.38 -87.86
C ASN A 238 52.00 56.79 -87.35
N ALA A 239 50.74 57.24 -87.44
CA ALA A 239 50.28 58.58 -87.06
C ALA A 239 51.08 59.76 -87.69
N GLY A 240 51.84 59.51 -88.76
CA GLY A 240 52.73 60.46 -89.43
C GLY A 240 54.20 60.41 -89.00
N GLU A 241 54.58 59.62 -88.00
CA GLU A 241 55.97 59.30 -87.67
C GLU A 241 56.47 58.12 -88.53
N LEU A 242 57.72 58.19 -89.00
CA LEU A 242 58.33 57.18 -89.87
C LEU A 242 58.83 56.00 -89.02
N ILE A 243 58.13 54.86 -89.08
CA ILE A 243 58.49 53.64 -88.34
C ILE A 243 59.34 52.68 -89.18
N GLY A 244 59.19 52.69 -90.51
CA GLY A 244 59.93 51.76 -91.38
C GLY A 244 60.32 52.40 -92.71
N SER A 245 61.49 52.03 -93.25
CA SER A 245 61.84 52.36 -94.64
C SER A 245 62.75 51.32 -95.29
N THR A 246 62.57 51.09 -96.59
CA THR A 246 63.41 50.19 -97.38
C THR A 246 63.57 50.64 -98.83
N THR A 247 64.74 50.36 -99.40
CA THR A 247 65.04 50.48 -100.83
C THR A 247 65.16 49.12 -101.53
N THR A 248 64.90 48.02 -100.81
CA THR A 248 64.84 46.66 -101.34
C THR A 248 63.37 46.31 -101.60
N ILE A 249 62.92 46.50 -102.83
CA ILE A 249 61.49 46.44 -103.21
C ILE A 249 61.10 45.12 -103.90
N ASP A 250 62.05 44.43 -104.55
CA ASP A 250 61.79 43.18 -105.28
C ASP A 250 61.34 42.06 -104.32
N GLY A 251 60.06 41.68 -104.42
CA GLY A 251 59.41 40.71 -103.53
C GLY A 251 58.90 41.25 -102.19
N LEU A 252 58.89 42.58 -101.98
CA LEU A 252 58.37 43.18 -100.75
C LEU A 252 56.83 43.11 -100.72
N ASN A 253 56.30 42.16 -99.94
CA ASN A 253 54.86 41.96 -99.73
C ASN A 253 54.44 42.05 -98.25
N THR A 254 55.38 42.28 -97.34
CA THR A 254 55.10 42.49 -95.91
C THR A 254 56.03 43.53 -95.30
N PHE A 255 55.57 44.11 -94.19
CA PHE A 255 56.36 44.91 -93.25
C PHE A 255 56.04 44.41 -91.84
N THR A 256 57.06 44.23 -91.00
CA THR A 256 56.90 43.86 -89.58
C THR A 256 57.35 45.05 -88.76
N ALA A 257 56.50 45.50 -87.84
CA ALA A 257 56.83 46.58 -86.90
C ALA A 257 57.91 46.10 -85.92
N ASP A 258 58.89 46.96 -85.60
CA ASP A 258 59.80 46.72 -84.48
C ASP A 258 59.06 47.01 -83.15
N VAL A 259 59.48 46.35 -82.08
CA VAL A 259 58.84 46.50 -80.75
C VAL A 259 58.94 47.96 -80.27
N GLY A 260 57.78 48.62 -80.18
CA GLY A 260 57.63 50.03 -79.81
C GLY A 260 57.30 50.98 -80.96
N ASP A 261 57.23 50.51 -82.21
CA ASP A 261 56.70 51.27 -83.37
C ASP A 261 55.18 51.46 -83.30
N LEU A 262 54.50 50.55 -82.59
CA LEU A 262 53.08 50.62 -82.25
C LEU A 262 52.93 51.04 -80.78
N THR A 263 51.99 51.92 -80.51
CA THR A 263 51.61 52.39 -79.17
C THR A 263 50.26 51.81 -78.78
N GLU A 264 50.02 51.64 -77.48
CA GLU A 264 48.72 51.20 -76.96
C GLU A 264 47.54 52.03 -77.51
N GLY A 265 46.46 51.36 -77.91
CA GLY A 265 45.29 51.97 -78.56
C GLY A 265 45.40 52.07 -80.09
N GLU A 266 44.70 53.04 -80.67
CA GLU A 266 44.61 53.23 -82.12
C GLU A 266 45.94 53.68 -82.75
N ASN A 267 46.47 52.86 -83.67
CA ASN A 267 47.63 53.18 -84.52
C ASN A 267 47.17 53.43 -85.95
N SER A 268 47.55 54.56 -86.55
CA SER A 268 47.12 54.95 -87.90
C SER A 268 48.24 54.69 -88.91
N LEU A 269 48.19 53.53 -89.56
CA LEU A 269 49.25 53.03 -90.44
C LEU A 269 49.00 53.44 -91.89
N SER A 270 50.02 54.00 -92.53
CA SER A 270 50.00 54.31 -93.97
C SER A 270 51.34 53.99 -94.63
N ILE A 271 51.28 53.55 -95.88
CA ILE A 271 52.45 53.30 -96.71
C ILE A 271 52.58 54.38 -97.78
N LYS A 272 53.78 54.94 -97.92
CA LYS A 272 54.16 55.86 -98.99
C LYS A 272 55.22 55.22 -99.87
N VAL A 273 54.98 55.23 -101.17
CA VAL A 273 55.90 54.74 -102.19
C VAL A 273 56.50 55.92 -102.95
N THR A 274 57.76 55.79 -103.38
CA THR A 274 58.43 56.73 -104.30
C THR A 274 59.06 55.95 -105.45
N ASP A 275 58.77 56.34 -106.68
CA ASP A 275 59.36 55.73 -107.90
C ASP A 275 60.73 56.34 -108.27
N ALA A 276 61.37 55.77 -109.30
CA ALA A 276 62.67 56.24 -109.80
C ALA A 276 62.64 57.65 -110.44
N ALA A 277 61.46 58.15 -110.83
CA ALA A 277 61.27 59.50 -111.36
C ALA A 277 60.99 60.54 -110.25
N GLY A 278 60.66 60.08 -109.04
CA GLY A 278 60.34 60.88 -107.88
C GLY A 278 58.85 61.19 -107.70
N ASN A 279 57.94 60.49 -108.40
CA ASN A 279 56.52 60.58 -108.03
C ASN A 279 56.28 59.80 -106.74
N THR A 280 55.33 60.27 -105.94
CA THR A 280 54.96 59.65 -104.67
C THR A 280 53.47 59.39 -104.61
N SER A 281 53.08 58.25 -104.06
CA SER A 281 51.70 57.96 -103.69
C SER A 281 51.66 57.39 -102.29
N THR A 282 50.57 57.64 -101.57
CA THR A 282 50.35 57.20 -100.19
C THR A 282 49.02 56.47 -100.12
N SER A 283 48.99 55.34 -99.42
CA SER A 283 47.74 54.62 -99.15
C SER A 283 46.76 55.52 -98.40
N ASP A 284 45.47 55.18 -98.48
CA ASP A 284 44.56 55.58 -97.40
C ASP A 284 45.06 54.89 -96.10
N PRO A 285 44.98 55.53 -94.93
CA PRO A 285 45.44 54.93 -93.69
C PRO A 285 44.48 53.82 -93.23
N ILE A 286 45.03 52.75 -92.67
CA ILE A 286 44.28 51.81 -91.84
C ILE A 286 44.42 52.21 -90.37
N VAL A 287 43.44 51.87 -89.54
CA VAL A 287 43.57 51.96 -88.08
C VAL A 287 43.70 50.54 -87.56
N VAL A 288 44.75 50.26 -86.81
CA VAL A 288 44.96 49.00 -86.07
C VAL A 288 45.03 49.35 -84.60
N THR A 289 44.21 48.69 -83.79
CA THR A 289 44.23 48.85 -82.34
C THR A 289 45.22 47.85 -81.74
N LEU A 290 46.25 48.35 -81.07
CA LEU A 290 47.11 47.53 -80.22
C LEU A 290 46.50 47.52 -78.82
N ASP A 291 46.15 46.34 -78.32
CA ASP A 291 45.73 46.12 -76.94
C ASP A 291 46.62 45.03 -76.33
N THR A 292 47.35 45.38 -75.27
CA THR A 292 48.28 44.47 -74.59
C THR A 292 47.85 44.12 -73.16
N THR A 293 46.62 44.47 -72.76
CA THR A 293 46.17 44.34 -71.36
C THR A 293 44.72 43.90 -71.21
N ALA A 294 44.51 42.62 -70.89
CA ALA A 294 43.25 42.16 -70.31
C ALA A 294 43.10 42.61 -68.83
N ALA A 295 41.88 42.90 -68.41
CA ALA A 295 41.51 43.41 -67.10
C ALA A 295 40.95 42.32 -66.18
N GLU A 296 41.47 42.26 -64.95
CA GLU A 296 40.95 41.37 -63.89
C GLU A 296 39.51 41.75 -63.51
N GLY A 297 38.69 40.71 -63.28
CA GLY A 297 37.34 40.83 -62.73
C GLY A 297 37.28 40.49 -61.23
N ALA A 298 36.05 40.31 -60.74
CA ALA A 298 35.79 39.89 -59.36
C ALA A 298 35.21 38.47 -59.34
N VAL A 299 35.83 37.59 -58.55
CA VAL A 299 35.33 36.23 -58.27
C VAL A 299 34.92 36.18 -56.80
N VAL A 300 33.67 35.80 -56.57
CA VAL A 300 33.07 35.58 -55.25
C VAL A 300 32.64 34.12 -55.18
N VAL A 301 32.91 33.48 -54.05
CA VAL A 301 32.41 32.14 -53.74
C VAL A 301 31.27 32.32 -52.73
N ASP A 302 30.19 31.58 -52.91
CA ASP A 302 29.10 31.53 -51.92
C ASP A 302 29.56 30.76 -50.66
N ALA A 303 28.73 30.80 -49.61
CA ALA A 303 28.93 29.92 -48.45
C ALA A 303 28.98 28.45 -48.90
N ILE A 304 29.86 27.68 -48.28
CA ILE A 304 29.97 26.24 -48.56
C ILE A 304 28.87 25.54 -47.77
N THR A 305 27.84 25.05 -48.48
CA THR A 305 26.52 24.68 -47.93
C THR A 305 25.72 25.90 -47.43
N SER A 306 24.55 25.69 -46.84
CA SER A 306 23.67 26.79 -46.40
C SER A 306 24.10 27.50 -45.13
N ASP A 307 25.02 26.93 -44.35
CA ASP A 307 25.45 27.44 -43.04
C ASP A 307 26.97 27.69 -42.94
N ASP A 308 27.72 27.46 -44.02
CA ASP A 308 29.19 27.55 -44.08
C ASP A 308 29.91 26.53 -43.17
N VAL A 309 29.22 25.41 -42.90
CA VAL A 309 29.72 24.26 -42.13
C VAL A 309 29.56 23.00 -42.98
N ILE A 310 30.62 22.20 -43.08
CA ILE A 310 30.52 20.83 -43.60
C ILE A 310 30.21 19.89 -42.43
N ASN A 311 28.98 19.38 -42.40
CA ASN A 311 28.55 18.37 -41.45
C ASN A 311 28.96 16.94 -41.87
N ALA A 312 28.69 15.93 -41.03
CA ALA A 312 29.05 14.53 -41.29
C ALA A 312 28.34 13.91 -42.51
N THR A 313 27.12 14.36 -42.83
CA THR A 313 26.35 13.90 -43.99
C THR A 313 26.91 14.50 -45.28
N GLU A 314 27.23 15.79 -45.26
CA GLU A 314 27.81 16.52 -46.39
C GLU A 314 29.22 16.02 -46.68
N ALA A 315 30.06 15.82 -45.65
CA ALA A 315 31.39 15.24 -45.77
C ALA A 315 31.40 13.84 -46.42
N ALA A 316 30.32 13.07 -46.26
CA ALA A 316 30.16 11.76 -46.88
C ALA A 316 29.59 11.80 -48.30
N GLY A 317 29.14 12.97 -48.76
CA GLY A 317 28.40 13.16 -50.01
C GLY A 317 29.12 14.03 -51.05
N THR A 318 28.32 14.80 -51.79
CA THR A 318 28.75 15.75 -52.81
C THR A 318 28.06 17.08 -52.53
N VAL A 319 28.84 18.15 -52.56
CA VAL A 319 28.40 19.51 -52.26
C VAL A 319 28.62 20.36 -53.51
N ALA A 320 27.57 21.04 -53.96
CA ALA A 320 27.69 22.03 -55.03
C ALA A 320 28.38 23.27 -54.45
N VAL A 321 29.58 23.57 -54.93
CA VAL A 321 30.25 24.86 -54.67
C VAL A 321 29.83 25.82 -55.76
N SER A 322 29.34 26.99 -55.39
CA SER A 322 28.85 28.03 -56.31
C SER A 322 29.46 29.39 -56.03
N GLY A 323 29.22 30.32 -56.95
CA GLY A 323 29.58 31.70 -56.77
C GLY A 323 29.28 32.54 -58.01
N ALA A 324 29.87 33.73 -58.05
CA ALA A 324 29.77 34.65 -59.17
C ALA A 324 31.17 35.08 -59.66
N ALA A 325 31.30 35.27 -60.96
CA ALA A 325 32.49 35.76 -61.64
C ALA A 325 32.07 36.86 -62.62
N THR A 326 32.43 38.11 -62.35
CA THR A 326 31.93 39.28 -63.13
C THR A 326 32.92 40.44 -63.18
N GLY A 327 32.83 41.24 -64.25
CA GLY A 327 33.67 42.43 -64.45
C GLY A 327 35.05 42.09 -65.01
N GLY A 328 35.84 43.13 -65.33
CA GLY A 328 37.03 42.95 -66.17
C GLY A 328 36.63 42.38 -67.53
N ASP A 329 37.45 41.47 -68.04
CA ASP A 329 37.15 40.69 -69.25
C ASP A 329 36.56 39.30 -68.94
N ILE A 330 35.99 39.10 -67.75
CA ILE A 330 35.26 37.85 -67.45
C ILE A 330 34.00 37.76 -68.31
N ALA A 331 33.87 36.68 -69.07
CA ALA A 331 32.78 36.39 -69.98
C ALA A 331 32.07 35.05 -69.67
N GLU A 332 30.97 34.79 -70.37
CA GLU A 332 30.37 33.45 -70.46
C GLU A 332 31.37 32.46 -71.11
N ASP A 333 31.27 31.17 -70.76
CA ASP A 333 32.18 30.08 -71.17
C ASP A 333 33.63 30.18 -70.64
N ASP A 334 33.98 31.22 -69.86
CA ASP A 334 35.28 31.30 -69.18
C ASP A 334 35.48 30.13 -68.20
N THR A 335 36.71 29.59 -68.17
CA THR A 335 37.00 28.41 -67.34
C THR A 335 37.23 28.79 -65.87
N VAL A 336 36.35 28.30 -65.01
CA VAL A 336 36.47 28.34 -63.55
C VAL A 336 37.22 27.10 -63.08
N THR A 337 38.32 27.27 -62.34
CA THR A 337 39.13 26.18 -61.79
C THR A 337 39.31 26.36 -60.28
N LEU A 338 39.07 25.31 -59.50
CA LEU A 338 39.34 25.29 -58.07
C LEU A 338 40.02 23.99 -57.65
N VAL A 339 40.92 24.08 -56.67
CA VAL A 339 41.72 22.93 -56.18
C VAL A 339 41.46 22.74 -54.70
N VAL A 340 40.74 21.68 -54.35
CA VAL A 340 40.32 21.37 -52.98
C VAL A 340 40.95 20.04 -52.58
N ASN A 341 41.68 19.99 -51.47
CA ASN A 341 42.40 18.81 -50.98
C ASN A 341 43.37 18.20 -52.03
N GLY A 342 43.83 19.03 -52.98
CA GLY A 342 44.66 18.61 -54.11
C GLY A 342 43.92 17.98 -55.29
N THR A 343 42.60 17.85 -55.24
CA THR A 343 41.74 17.48 -56.38
C THR A 343 41.38 18.74 -57.17
N THR A 344 41.57 18.71 -58.50
CA THR A 344 41.14 19.82 -59.39
C THR A 344 39.71 19.60 -59.86
N TYR A 345 38.87 20.61 -59.66
CA TYR A 345 37.51 20.71 -60.16
C TYR A 345 37.42 21.88 -61.15
N THR A 346 36.62 21.72 -62.19
CA THR A 346 36.47 22.71 -63.28
C THR A 346 35.02 22.85 -63.70
N THR A 347 34.59 24.08 -63.97
CA THR A 347 33.30 24.43 -64.57
C THR A 347 33.46 25.68 -65.45
N GLU A 348 32.37 26.18 -66.01
CA GLU A 348 32.34 27.34 -66.90
C GLU A 348 31.47 28.44 -66.27
N VAL A 349 31.75 29.72 -66.58
CA VAL A 349 30.92 30.86 -66.19
C VAL A 349 29.67 30.89 -67.07
N GLY A 350 28.47 30.93 -66.47
CA GLY A 350 27.20 30.95 -67.22
C GLY A 350 26.78 32.33 -67.74
N GLU A 351 25.72 32.38 -68.56
CA GLU A 351 25.11 33.60 -69.16
C GLU A 351 24.91 34.79 -68.19
N ASN A 352 24.72 34.52 -66.89
CA ASN A 352 24.47 35.50 -65.84
C ASN A 352 25.67 35.84 -64.95
N GLY A 353 26.85 35.26 -65.22
CA GLY A 353 28.05 35.38 -64.39
C GLY A 353 28.06 34.47 -63.16
N GLU A 354 27.06 33.61 -62.97
CA GLU A 354 27.06 32.59 -61.92
C GLU A 354 27.78 31.32 -62.41
N TRP A 355 28.37 30.57 -61.49
CA TRP A 355 29.01 29.29 -61.77
C TRP A 355 28.74 28.30 -60.65
N SER A 356 28.79 27.00 -60.95
CA SER A 356 28.70 25.94 -59.94
C SER A 356 29.42 24.67 -60.37
N VAL A 357 29.98 23.94 -59.41
CA VAL A 357 30.64 22.66 -59.62
C VAL A 357 30.39 21.71 -58.44
N ASP A 358 30.10 20.45 -58.74
CA ASP A 358 29.96 19.38 -57.75
C ASP A 358 31.35 18.99 -57.20
N VAL A 359 31.56 19.21 -55.90
CA VAL A 359 32.80 18.89 -55.17
C VAL A 359 32.56 17.74 -54.21
N ALA A 360 33.52 16.83 -54.05
CA ALA A 360 33.42 15.78 -53.04
C ALA A 360 33.43 16.39 -51.63
N GLY A 361 32.43 16.09 -50.81
CA GLY A 361 32.35 16.63 -49.46
C GLY A 361 33.54 16.23 -48.59
N SER A 362 34.16 15.09 -48.88
CA SER A 362 35.38 14.64 -48.21
C SER A 362 36.61 15.51 -48.50
N ASP A 363 36.65 16.18 -49.65
CA ASP A 363 37.71 17.13 -49.98
C ASP A 363 37.49 18.44 -49.23
N LEU A 364 36.25 18.97 -49.20
CA LEU A 364 35.89 20.14 -48.39
C LEU A 364 36.07 19.90 -46.89
N ALA A 365 35.79 18.69 -46.39
CA ALA A 365 36.04 18.32 -45.00
C ALA A 365 37.54 18.24 -44.63
N ALA A 366 38.42 18.06 -45.62
CA ALA A 366 39.86 17.97 -45.44
C ALA A 366 40.59 19.31 -45.71
N ASP A 367 39.99 20.18 -46.51
CA ASP A 367 40.57 21.45 -46.96
C ASP A 367 39.54 22.60 -46.82
N THR A 368 39.73 23.41 -45.78
CA THR A 368 38.79 24.46 -45.35
C THR A 368 39.13 25.86 -45.88
N SER A 369 40.07 25.97 -46.82
CA SER A 369 40.47 27.25 -47.41
C SER A 369 41.09 27.03 -48.79
N PHE A 370 40.36 27.37 -49.86
CA PHE A 370 40.81 27.18 -51.24
C PHE A 370 40.54 28.40 -52.12
N ASP A 371 41.36 28.56 -53.15
CA ASP A 371 41.18 29.59 -54.17
C ASP A 371 40.38 29.05 -55.37
N VAL A 372 39.52 29.90 -55.91
CA VAL A 372 38.79 29.73 -57.17
C VAL A 372 39.37 30.72 -58.18
N VAL A 373 39.90 30.20 -59.28
CA VAL A 373 40.58 30.97 -60.32
C VAL A 373 39.78 30.88 -61.61
N VAL A 374 39.39 32.03 -62.14
CA VAL A 374 38.77 32.17 -63.46
C VAL A 374 39.84 32.65 -64.43
N THR A 375 40.00 31.97 -65.57
CA THR A 375 40.91 32.39 -66.64
C THR A 375 40.08 32.93 -67.79
N SER A 376 40.35 34.17 -68.16
CA SER A 376 39.60 34.96 -69.14
C SER A 376 40.51 35.48 -70.24
N SER A 377 39.94 35.87 -71.38
CA SER A 377 40.66 36.58 -72.44
C SER A 377 39.84 37.69 -73.09
N ASP A 378 40.50 38.82 -73.37
CA ASP A 378 39.92 39.91 -74.15
C ASP A 378 39.81 39.58 -75.65
N ASP A 379 39.16 40.46 -76.41
CA ASP A 379 38.99 40.31 -77.86
C ASP A 379 40.32 40.33 -78.64
N ALA A 380 41.40 40.91 -78.09
CA ALA A 380 42.74 40.93 -78.68
C ALA A 380 43.54 39.65 -78.40
N GLY A 381 43.07 38.80 -77.49
CA GLY A 381 43.68 37.54 -77.09
C GLY A 381 44.70 37.65 -75.96
N ASN A 382 44.68 38.72 -75.17
CA ASN A 382 45.41 38.78 -73.90
C ASN A 382 44.69 37.90 -72.87
N THR A 383 45.44 37.15 -72.07
CA THR A 383 44.87 36.29 -71.02
C THR A 383 45.09 36.87 -69.64
N VAL A 384 44.06 36.85 -68.80
CA VAL A 384 44.10 37.31 -67.41
C VAL A 384 43.51 36.25 -66.47
N THR A 385 43.89 36.28 -65.20
CA THR A 385 43.35 35.39 -64.16
C THR A 385 42.75 36.19 -63.02
N SER A 386 41.48 35.94 -62.70
CA SER A 386 40.77 36.55 -61.58
C SER A 386 40.60 35.51 -60.47
N THR A 387 40.89 35.86 -59.21
CA THR A 387 40.89 34.91 -58.09
C THR A 387 39.97 35.36 -56.95
N GLY A 388 39.18 34.43 -56.43
CA GLY A 388 38.42 34.56 -55.18
C GLY A 388 38.81 33.45 -54.21
N THR A 389 38.89 33.76 -52.91
CA THR A 389 39.20 32.76 -51.87
C THR A 389 37.92 32.38 -51.11
N SER A 390 37.69 31.09 -50.91
CA SER A 390 36.66 30.57 -50.01
C SER A 390 37.28 30.04 -48.72
N THR A 391 36.54 30.15 -47.62
CA THR A 391 36.85 29.53 -46.33
C THR A 391 35.55 29.09 -45.67
N HIS A 392 35.53 27.88 -45.12
CA HIS A 392 34.38 27.32 -44.40
C HIS A 392 34.83 26.59 -43.14
N SER A 393 33.88 26.09 -42.35
CA SER A 393 34.17 25.30 -41.15
C SER A 393 33.70 23.85 -41.27
N VAL A 394 34.12 22.99 -40.34
CA VAL A 394 33.81 21.54 -40.38
C VAL A 394 33.43 21.10 -38.98
N ASP A 395 32.23 20.51 -38.83
CA ASP A 395 31.82 19.83 -37.62
C ASP A 395 31.18 18.48 -37.97
N GLN A 396 31.89 17.40 -37.65
CA GLN A 396 31.43 16.02 -37.86
C GLN A 396 31.20 15.30 -36.51
N SER A 397 31.04 16.07 -35.43
CA SER A 397 30.77 15.55 -34.09
C SER A 397 29.38 14.92 -34.04
N ALA A 398 29.26 13.69 -33.54
CA ALA A 398 27.95 13.10 -33.29
C ALA A 398 27.33 13.73 -32.04
N LEU A 399 26.06 14.15 -32.12
CA LEU A 399 25.33 14.72 -30.99
C LEU A 399 25.08 13.65 -29.91
N LEU A 400 25.62 13.91 -28.72
CA LEU A 400 25.40 13.09 -27.54
C LEU A 400 24.13 13.55 -26.83
N ILE A 401 23.05 12.78 -27.03
CA ILE A 401 21.74 13.05 -26.43
C ILE A 401 21.44 11.97 -25.38
N ASN A 402 20.79 12.38 -24.30
CA ASN A 402 20.28 11.54 -23.23
C ASN A 402 18.79 11.85 -23.02
N LEU A 403 17.98 10.81 -22.80
CA LEU A 403 16.56 10.88 -22.52
C LEU A 403 16.30 10.24 -21.16
N ASP A 404 15.69 10.99 -20.28
CA ASP A 404 15.31 10.61 -18.92
C ASP A 404 13.79 10.65 -18.82
N ILE A 405 13.19 9.66 -18.17
CA ILE A 405 11.78 9.63 -17.79
C ILE A 405 11.76 9.73 -16.26
N ASP A 406 10.98 10.66 -15.71
CA ASP A 406 10.77 10.71 -14.27
C ASP A 406 9.95 9.49 -13.82
N GLN A 407 10.08 9.12 -12.54
CA GLN A 407 9.31 8.05 -11.91
C GLN A 407 7.81 8.14 -12.26
N VAL A 408 7.22 7.01 -12.66
CA VAL A 408 5.77 6.90 -12.89
C VAL A 408 5.05 7.04 -11.55
N THR A 409 4.05 7.92 -11.48
CA THR A 409 3.38 8.36 -10.24
C THR A 409 4.37 8.84 -9.16
N ASN A 410 3.92 9.03 -7.92
CA ASN A 410 4.78 9.44 -6.80
C ASN A 410 5.39 8.24 -6.04
N ASP A 411 4.88 7.03 -6.27
CA ASP A 411 5.26 5.80 -5.58
C ASP A 411 5.73 4.67 -6.51
N GLY A 412 5.59 4.83 -7.84
CA GLY A 412 5.96 3.80 -8.82
C GLY A 412 4.85 2.79 -9.10
N VAL A 413 3.65 2.98 -8.53
CA VAL A 413 2.52 2.06 -8.63
C VAL A 413 1.34 2.75 -9.29
N ILE A 414 0.65 2.04 -10.17
CA ILE A 414 -0.64 2.47 -10.73
C ILE A 414 -1.75 1.94 -9.82
N SER A 415 -2.40 2.84 -9.08
CA SER A 415 -3.59 2.54 -8.28
C SER A 415 -4.85 2.33 -9.14
N ALA A 416 -5.93 1.82 -8.53
CA ALA A 416 -7.24 1.71 -9.19
C ALA A 416 -7.77 3.07 -9.71
N VAL A 417 -7.53 4.15 -8.96
CA VAL A 417 -7.94 5.51 -9.34
C VAL A 417 -7.15 6.03 -10.54
N GLU A 418 -5.84 5.77 -10.56
CA GLU A 418 -4.96 6.19 -11.66
C GLU A 418 -5.21 5.38 -12.92
N ALA A 419 -5.42 4.06 -12.80
CA ALA A 419 -5.81 3.17 -13.90
C ALA A 419 -7.11 3.61 -14.60
N ALA A 420 -8.09 4.11 -13.84
CA ALA A 420 -9.34 4.63 -14.40
C ALA A 420 -9.20 6.04 -15.04
N GLY A 421 -8.09 6.73 -14.78
CA GLY A 421 -7.88 8.14 -15.10
C GLY A 421 -6.86 8.41 -16.21
N THR A 422 -6.02 9.41 -15.97
CA THR A 422 -4.95 9.83 -16.89
C THR A 422 -3.74 10.20 -16.04
N VAL A 423 -2.62 9.52 -16.29
CA VAL A 423 -1.37 9.72 -15.55
C VAL A 423 -0.50 10.69 -16.35
N THR A 424 0.11 11.64 -15.64
CA THR A 424 1.05 12.58 -16.25
C THR A 424 2.45 12.02 -16.11
N ILE A 425 3.07 11.67 -17.22
CA ILE A 425 4.48 11.26 -17.28
C ILE A 425 5.31 12.49 -17.62
N THR A 426 6.40 12.69 -16.91
CA THR A 426 7.36 13.77 -17.17
C THR A 426 8.74 13.20 -17.39
N GLY A 427 9.66 14.04 -17.84
CA GLY A 427 11.05 13.68 -17.97
C GLY A 427 11.85 14.77 -18.64
N LYS A 428 13.07 14.42 -19.06
CA LYS A 428 14.01 15.40 -19.58
C LYS A 428 14.91 14.87 -20.69
N VAL A 429 15.04 15.65 -21.75
CA VAL A 429 16.11 15.52 -22.74
C VAL A 429 17.30 16.38 -22.31
N THR A 430 18.51 15.85 -22.38
CA THR A 430 19.77 16.55 -22.09
C THR A 430 20.84 16.13 -23.08
N GLY A 431 21.90 16.92 -23.27
CA GLY A 431 22.95 16.57 -24.21
C GLY A 431 23.62 17.78 -24.84
N ASP A 432 24.18 17.54 -26.03
CA ASP A 432 24.67 18.57 -26.95
C ASP A 432 23.51 19.43 -27.53
N ASP A 433 23.85 20.48 -28.27
CA ASP A 433 22.94 21.60 -28.58
C ASP A 433 21.67 21.19 -29.37
N PHE A 434 20.50 21.44 -28.79
CA PHE A 434 19.18 21.35 -29.44
C PHE A 434 18.26 22.48 -28.95
N GLU A 435 17.43 23.03 -29.84
CA GLU A 435 16.50 24.11 -29.50
C GLU A 435 15.09 23.60 -29.11
N SER A 436 14.66 22.48 -29.69
CA SER A 436 13.37 21.84 -29.41
C SER A 436 13.31 20.44 -30.02
N GLY A 437 12.28 19.67 -29.65
CA GLY A 437 11.99 18.39 -30.28
C GLY A 437 10.69 17.76 -29.77
N GLU A 438 10.45 16.52 -30.16
CA GLU A 438 9.32 15.69 -29.72
C GLU A 438 9.84 14.34 -29.19
N VAL A 439 9.42 13.98 -27.98
CA VAL A 439 9.60 12.63 -27.41
C VAL A 439 8.39 11.80 -27.82
N THR A 440 8.66 10.59 -28.34
CA THR A 440 7.65 9.56 -28.58
C THR A 440 7.74 8.51 -27.48
N LEU A 441 6.63 8.28 -26.78
CA LEU A 441 6.49 7.21 -25.79
C LEU A 441 5.59 6.10 -26.35
N VAL A 442 5.82 4.86 -25.91
CA VAL A 442 5.01 3.69 -26.23
C VAL A 442 4.64 2.98 -24.93
N VAL A 443 3.34 2.77 -24.73
CA VAL A 443 2.74 2.07 -23.58
C VAL A 443 1.61 1.21 -24.13
N ASN A 444 1.55 -0.08 -23.79
CA ASN A 444 0.52 -1.02 -24.26
C ASN A 444 0.36 -1.01 -25.80
N ASN A 445 1.49 -0.87 -26.51
CA ASN A 445 1.56 -0.67 -27.97
C ASN A 445 0.82 0.58 -28.53
N VAL A 446 0.33 1.49 -27.66
CA VAL A 446 -0.20 2.81 -28.01
C VAL A 446 0.94 3.83 -27.99
N SER A 447 0.99 4.72 -28.99
CA SER A 447 2.02 5.75 -29.10
C SER A 447 1.48 7.10 -28.63
N TYR A 448 2.25 7.75 -27.75
CA TYR A 448 2.01 9.07 -27.18
C TYR A 448 3.16 10.00 -27.57
N THR A 449 2.91 11.31 -27.70
CA THR A 449 3.99 12.28 -27.96
C THR A 449 3.94 13.47 -27.01
N ALA A 450 5.12 14.05 -26.75
CA ALA A 450 5.29 15.26 -25.94
C ALA A 450 6.39 16.14 -26.51
N VAL A 451 6.15 17.46 -26.58
CA VAL A 451 7.12 18.44 -27.09
C VAL A 451 7.95 19.05 -25.96
N PHE A 452 9.20 19.42 -26.27
CA PHE A 452 10.09 20.17 -25.39
C PHE A 452 10.77 21.34 -26.14
N GLY A 453 11.18 22.35 -25.39
CA GLY A 453 12.07 23.43 -25.87
C GLY A 453 13.49 23.26 -25.33
N SER A 454 14.31 24.30 -25.40
CA SER A 454 15.72 24.31 -25.02
C SER A 454 16.03 24.04 -23.54
N ASN A 455 15.02 23.93 -22.68
CA ASN A 455 15.19 23.42 -21.31
C ASN A 455 15.14 21.88 -21.20
N GLY A 456 14.76 21.19 -22.29
CA GLY A 456 14.65 19.74 -22.41
C GLY A 456 13.48 19.10 -21.66
N VAL A 457 12.67 19.86 -20.92
CA VAL A 457 11.58 19.32 -20.09
C VAL A 457 10.36 19.04 -20.95
N TRP A 458 9.82 17.83 -20.85
CA TRP A 458 8.60 17.40 -21.53
C TRP A 458 7.58 16.82 -20.54
N SER A 459 6.32 16.73 -20.98
CA SER A 459 5.24 16.09 -20.24
C SER A 459 4.22 15.49 -21.19
N ALA A 460 3.85 14.23 -20.95
CA ALA A 460 2.85 13.48 -21.68
C ALA A 460 1.68 13.10 -20.75
N SER A 461 0.45 13.15 -21.27
CA SER A 461 -0.72 12.61 -20.58
C SER A 461 -1.05 11.25 -21.17
N ILE A 462 -0.87 10.18 -20.39
CA ILE A 462 -1.08 8.78 -20.80
C ILE A 462 -2.38 8.27 -20.15
N ALA A 463 -3.20 7.52 -20.89
CA ALA A 463 -4.38 6.89 -20.32
C ALA A 463 -3.97 5.87 -19.25
N GLY A 464 -4.54 5.97 -18.04
CA GLY A 464 -4.24 5.01 -16.96
C GLY A 464 -4.54 3.57 -17.37
N SER A 465 -5.56 3.37 -18.19
CA SER A 465 -5.96 2.06 -18.72
C SER A 465 -4.93 1.44 -19.65
N ASP A 466 -4.07 2.23 -20.29
CA ASP A 466 -2.95 1.68 -21.07
C ASP A 466 -1.82 1.23 -20.14
N LEU A 467 -1.50 2.01 -19.10
CA LEU A 467 -0.50 1.61 -18.09
C LEU A 467 -0.94 0.34 -17.33
N ASP A 468 -2.21 0.27 -16.93
CA ASP A 468 -2.76 -0.92 -16.27
C ASP A 468 -2.89 -2.13 -17.20
N ALA A 469 -3.16 -1.93 -18.50
CA ALA A 469 -3.17 -3.02 -19.48
C ALA A 469 -1.78 -3.47 -19.94
N ASP A 470 -0.72 -2.69 -19.71
CA ASP A 470 0.60 -2.99 -20.27
C ASP A 470 1.21 -4.27 -19.69
N ALA A 471 1.82 -5.08 -20.55
CA ALA A 471 2.19 -6.46 -20.22
C ALA A 471 3.55 -6.59 -19.53
N ASN A 472 4.47 -5.64 -19.76
CA ASN A 472 5.80 -5.58 -19.16
C ASN A 472 5.93 -4.53 -18.06
N LYS A 473 4.96 -3.60 -17.94
CA LYS A 473 5.01 -2.45 -17.03
C LYS A 473 6.25 -1.57 -17.22
N GLU A 474 6.58 -1.30 -18.48
CA GLU A 474 7.67 -0.41 -18.87
C GLU A 474 7.16 0.65 -19.86
N ILE A 475 7.59 1.90 -19.71
CA ILE A 475 7.33 2.97 -20.66
C ILE A 475 8.55 3.12 -21.57
N ASP A 476 8.44 2.66 -22.82
CA ASP A 476 9.47 2.84 -23.84
C ASP A 476 9.41 4.27 -24.40
N ALA A 477 10.46 5.08 -24.20
CA ALA A 477 10.55 6.42 -24.79
C ALA A 477 11.72 6.55 -25.78
N SER A 478 11.53 7.39 -26.79
CA SER A 478 12.54 7.70 -27.81
C SER A 478 12.45 9.15 -28.26
N VAL A 479 13.59 9.71 -28.65
CA VAL A 479 13.71 11.09 -29.14
C VAL A 479 14.70 11.18 -30.29
N VAL A 480 14.40 12.05 -31.25
CA VAL A 480 15.32 12.52 -32.29
C VAL A 480 15.33 14.05 -32.22
N VAL A 481 16.52 14.65 -32.18
CA VAL A 481 16.73 16.09 -32.29
C VAL A 481 17.68 16.40 -33.44
N THR A 482 17.56 17.60 -34.00
CA THR A 482 18.47 18.11 -35.02
C THR A 482 19.03 19.45 -34.55
N ASN A 483 20.35 19.65 -34.66
CA ASN A 483 20.96 20.94 -34.35
C ASN A 483 20.84 21.93 -35.51
N ASN A 484 21.40 23.12 -35.35
CA ASN A 484 21.38 24.20 -36.35
C ASN A 484 22.17 23.89 -37.63
N ILE A 485 23.08 22.90 -37.61
CA ILE A 485 23.88 22.46 -38.77
C ILE A 485 23.42 21.12 -39.36
N GLY A 486 22.18 20.71 -39.06
CA GLY A 486 21.54 19.53 -39.67
C GLY A 486 22.03 18.17 -39.16
N GLN A 487 22.86 18.10 -38.13
CA GLN A 487 23.24 16.84 -37.49
C GLN A 487 22.08 16.31 -36.64
N GLU A 488 21.81 15.01 -36.70
CA GLU A 488 20.81 14.34 -35.86
C GLU A 488 21.44 13.67 -34.63
N GLY A 489 20.76 13.80 -33.49
CA GLY A 489 21.06 13.10 -32.24
C GLY A 489 19.85 12.29 -31.78
N THR A 490 20.08 11.06 -31.32
CA THR A 490 19.00 10.15 -30.90
C THR A 490 19.25 9.59 -29.51
N ALA A 491 18.18 9.42 -28.74
CA ALA A 491 18.23 8.73 -27.45
C ALA A 491 16.97 7.88 -27.23
N GLN A 492 17.11 6.89 -26.38
CA GLN A 492 16.02 6.03 -25.90
C GLN A 492 16.11 5.91 -24.39
N SER A 493 14.97 5.68 -23.74
CA SER A 493 14.87 5.48 -22.30
C SER A 493 13.73 4.50 -22.01
N VAL A 494 13.80 3.82 -20.88
CA VAL A 494 12.79 2.87 -20.42
C VAL A 494 12.64 3.06 -18.91
N GLU A 495 11.42 3.32 -18.45
CA GLU A 495 11.10 3.41 -17.02
C GLU A 495 10.07 2.36 -16.64
N SER A 496 10.36 1.59 -15.59
CA SER A 496 9.50 0.53 -15.09
C SER A 496 8.57 1.03 -13.98
N TYR A 497 7.41 0.40 -13.86
CA TYR A 497 6.43 0.67 -12.80
C TYR A 497 5.75 -0.64 -12.37
N GLU A 498 4.90 -0.59 -11.36
CA GLU A 498 4.05 -1.70 -10.93
C GLU A 498 2.57 -1.32 -11.10
N SER A 499 1.64 -2.28 -11.08
CA SER A 499 0.20 -1.99 -11.01
C SER A 499 -0.41 -2.72 -9.81
N ASP A 500 -1.16 -1.98 -9.00
CA ASP A 500 -2.09 -2.48 -8.00
C ASP A 500 -3.44 -1.81 -8.24
N SER A 501 -4.10 -2.18 -9.35
CA SER A 501 -5.41 -1.67 -9.72
C SER A 501 -6.57 -2.47 -9.14
N GLU A 502 -6.29 -3.52 -8.36
CA GLU A 502 -7.32 -4.37 -7.74
C GLU A 502 -7.77 -3.79 -6.40
N VAL A 503 -9.06 -3.50 -6.28
CA VAL A 503 -9.68 -3.12 -5.01
C VAL A 503 -10.05 -4.39 -4.25
N ILE A 504 -9.46 -4.57 -3.07
CA ILE A 504 -9.64 -5.73 -2.20
C ILE A 504 -10.28 -5.26 -0.89
N ALA A 505 -11.31 -5.96 -0.41
CA ALA A 505 -11.91 -5.68 0.90
C ALA A 505 -11.64 -6.81 1.92
N THR A 506 -11.31 -6.42 3.15
CA THR A 506 -11.04 -7.30 4.30
C THR A 506 -11.86 -6.87 5.52
N LEU A 507 -12.19 -7.82 6.38
CA LEU A 507 -12.84 -7.57 7.67
C LEU A 507 -11.82 -7.60 8.81
N THR A 508 -12.08 -6.81 9.84
CA THR A 508 -11.51 -6.96 11.19
C THR A 508 -12.60 -6.68 12.22
N ASP A 509 -12.40 -7.08 13.47
CA ASP A 509 -13.31 -6.77 14.58
C ASP A 509 -12.56 -6.49 15.89
N ASN A 510 -13.32 -6.30 16.97
CA ASN A 510 -12.79 -6.09 18.32
C ASN A 510 -12.59 -7.40 19.12
N GLY A 511 -12.74 -8.57 18.50
CA GLY A 511 -12.67 -9.91 19.09
C GLY A 511 -13.86 -10.31 19.96
N PHE A 512 -14.39 -9.39 20.78
CA PHE A 512 -15.59 -9.63 21.57
C PHE A 512 -16.48 -8.39 21.75
N THR A 513 -17.73 -8.65 22.14
CA THR A 513 -18.66 -7.70 22.72
C THR A 513 -19.21 -8.24 24.04
N PHE A 514 -19.72 -7.36 24.89
CA PHE A 514 -20.71 -7.76 25.87
C PHE A 514 -22.09 -7.86 25.21
N GLU A 515 -22.96 -8.66 25.79
CA GLU A 515 -24.40 -8.64 25.54
C GLU A 515 -24.97 -7.21 25.71
N GLY A 516 -26.07 -6.89 25.01
CA GLY A 516 -26.66 -5.55 25.00
C GLY A 516 -25.88 -4.43 24.28
N SER A 517 -24.76 -4.76 23.63
CA SER A 517 -23.84 -3.77 23.02
C SER A 517 -23.71 -3.93 21.50
N ASP A 518 -23.32 -2.86 20.81
CA ASP A 518 -23.01 -2.94 19.37
C ASP A 518 -21.67 -3.66 19.18
N SER A 519 -21.71 -4.86 18.60
CA SER A 519 -20.54 -5.54 18.04
C SER A 519 -20.04 -4.78 16.82
N VAL A 520 -18.78 -4.34 16.85
CA VAL A 520 -18.20 -3.51 15.78
C VAL A 520 -17.22 -4.34 14.94
N PHE A 521 -17.52 -4.42 13.65
CA PHE A 521 -16.59 -4.87 12.60
C PHE A 521 -16.14 -3.66 11.78
N THR A 522 -14.91 -3.69 11.28
CA THR A 522 -14.41 -2.73 10.28
C THR A 522 -14.21 -3.46 8.96
N LEU A 523 -14.85 -2.98 7.91
CA LEU A 523 -14.62 -3.38 6.53
C LEU A 523 -13.72 -2.32 5.89
N SER A 524 -12.49 -2.71 5.56
CA SER A 524 -11.49 -1.82 4.94
C SER A 524 -11.19 -2.26 3.52
N LEU A 525 -11.03 -1.30 2.61
CA LEU A 525 -10.47 -1.48 1.28
C LEU A 525 -8.95 -1.21 1.30
N ASN A 526 -8.17 -1.95 0.52
CA ASN A 526 -6.71 -1.70 0.38
C ASN A 526 -6.38 -0.31 -0.21
N GLN A 527 -7.30 0.25 -1.01
CA GLN A 527 -7.15 1.54 -1.68
C GLN A 527 -8.52 2.18 -1.99
N GLU A 528 -8.52 3.45 -2.37
CA GLU A 528 -9.71 4.13 -2.89
C GLU A 528 -10.17 3.50 -4.22
N SER A 529 -11.48 3.32 -4.38
CA SER A 529 -12.07 2.95 -5.67
C SER A 529 -12.53 4.20 -6.45
N PRO A 530 -12.28 4.30 -7.77
CA PRO A 530 -12.80 5.39 -8.61
C PRO A 530 -14.31 5.28 -8.91
N ILE A 531 -14.93 4.15 -8.57
CA ILE A 531 -16.36 3.88 -8.76
C ILE A 531 -16.99 3.31 -7.48
N ASP A 532 -18.31 3.39 -7.37
CA ASP A 532 -19.03 2.69 -6.31
C ASP A 532 -18.79 1.17 -6.43
N VAL A 533 -18.35 0.53 -5.34
CA VAL A 533 -18.16 -0.93 -5.28
C VAL A 533 -19.28 -1.57 -4.47
N THR A 534 -19.51 -2.87 -4.66
CA THR A 534 -20.59 -3.58 -3.95
C THR A 534 -20.10 -4.90 -3.40
N VAL A 535 -20.43 -5.14 -2.13
CA VAL A 535 -20.13 -6.37 -1.38
C VAL A 535 -21.42 -7.03 -0.91
N GLY A 536 -21.38 -8.36 -0.77
CA GLY A 536 -22.36 -9.13 -0.02
C GLY A 536 -21.86 -9.30 1.41
N LEU A 537 -22.72 -9.07 2.39
CA LEU A 537 -22.45 -9.34 3.80
C LEU A 537 -23.39 -10.47 4.26
N THR A 538 -22.83 -11.50 4.89
CA THR A 538 -23.62 -12.63 5.43
C THR A 538 -23.26 -12.87 6.87
N LEU A 539 -24.27 -12.76 7.74
CA LEU A 539 -24.20 -13.03 9.17
C LEU A 539 -24.48 -14.53 9.42
N SER A 540 -23.73 -15.13 10.32
CA SER A 540 -23.86 -16.54 10.71
C SER A 540 -23.82 -16.64 12.24
N TYR A 541 -24.93 -17.05 12.84
CA TYR A 541 -25.17 -17.00 14.29
C TYR A 541 -24.25 -17.88 15.15
N GLY A 542 -23.45 -18.78 14.56
CA GLY A 542 -22.41 -19.50 15.30
C GLY A 542 -22.98 -20.43 16.38
N THR A 543 -22.66 -20.13 17.64
CA THR A 543 -23.34 -20.76 18.80
C THR A 543 -24.45 -19.90 19.37
N ALA A 544 -24.47 -18.60 19.07
CA ALA A 544 -25.46 -17.67 19.60
C ALA A 544 -26.86 -17.96 19.06
N ASN A 545 -27.85 -17.58 19.86
CA ASN A 545 -29.23 -17.69 19.44
C ASN A 545 -29.55 -16.59 18.40
N ILE A 546 -30.61 -16.81 17.62
CA ILE A 546 -31.00 -15.87 16.55
C ILE A 546 -31.78 -14.68 17.11
N ASP A 547 -32.36 -14.83 18.29
CA ASP A 547 -33.22 -13.82 18.91
C ASP A 547 -32.41 -12.72 19.64
N ASP A 548 -31.13 -12.95 19.95
CA ASP A 548 -30.21 -12.05 20.68
C ASP A 548 -29.28 -11.28 19.73
N ILE A 549 -29.15 -11.74 18.48
CA ILE A 549 -28.39 -11.06 17.43
C ILE A 549 -29.31 -10.18 16.58
N GLY A 550 -29.25 -8.86 16.82
CA GLY A 550 -30.06 -7.84 16.18
C GLY A 550 -29.64 -7.44 14.77
N SER A 551 -29.93 -6.20 14.39
CA SER A 551 -29.80 -5.75 12.99
C SER A 551 -28.39 -5.28 12.66
N LEU A 552 -27.81 -5.85 11.58
CA LEU A 552 -26.62 -5.30 10.94
C LEU A 552 -26.90 -3.91 10.35
N SER A 553 -26.03 -2.94 10.67
CA SER A 553 -26.03 -1.59 10.12
C SER A 553 -24.64 -1.21 9.63
N ALA A 554 -24.55 -0.23 8.71
CA ALA A 554 -23.30 0.17 8.07
C ALA A 554 -23.16 1.70 8.03
N SER A 555 -21.97 2.22 8.29
CA SER A 555 -21.66 3.65 8.20
C SER A 555 -20.19 3.91 7.91
N TYR A 556 -19.87 5.11 7.45
CA TYR A 556 -18.48 5.59 7.32
C TYR A 556 -18.38 7.03 7.81
N THR A 557 -17.16 7.56 7.96
CA THR A 557 -16.94 8.94 8.39
C THR A 557 -16.48 9.81 7.21
N ASP A 558 -17.24 10.86 6.89
CA ASP A 558 -16.89 11.88 5.89
C ASP A 558 -16.71 13.25 6.56
N ALA A 559 -15.51 13.83 6.41
CA ALA A 559 -15.13 15.11 7.00
C ALA A 559 -15.48 15.26 8.50
N GLY A 560 -15.43 14.16 9.26
CA GLY A 560 -15.78 14.09 10.69
C GLY A 560 -17.27 13.91 10.99
N ASN A 561 -18.12 13.61 9.99
CA ASN A 561 -19.54 13.31 10.16
C ASN A 561 -19.81 11.84 9.82
N THR A 562 -20.60 11.15 10.64
CA THR A 562 -21.08 9.80 10.33
C THR A 562 -22.11 9.82 9.20
N VAL A 563 -21.85 9.06 8.15
CA VAL A 563 -22.76 8.84 7.01
C VAL A 563 -23.25 7.40 7.07
N VAL A 564 -24.56 7.21 7.27
CA VAL A 564 -25.19 5.88 7.30
C VAL A 564 -25.40 5.37 5.87
N LEU A 565 -24.94 4.15 5.61
CA LEU A 565 -25.17 3.42 4.37
C LEU A 565 -26.44 2.57 4.51
N ASN A 566 -27.25 2.53 3.45
CA ASN A 566 -28.44 1.68 3.41
C ASN A 566 -28.12 0.40 2.63
N PHE A 567 -28.56 -0.74 3.14
CA PHE A 567 -28.51 -1.99 2.41
C PHE A 567 -29.46 -1.95 1.20
N ASN A 568 -29.03 -2.59 0.11
CA ASN A 568 -29.83 -2.76 -1.09
C ASN A 568 -30.97 -3.77 -0.85
N ASN A 569 -32.00 -3.74 -1.70
CA ASN A 569 -33.15 -4.65 -1.60
C ASN A 569 -32.80 -6.15 -1.74
N ASP A 570 -31.59 -6.48 -2.17
CA ASP A 570 -31.05 -7.85 -2.28
C ASP A 570 -30.11 -8.24 -1.13
N GLY A 571 -29.93 -7.36 -0.13
CA GLY A 571 -29.06 -7.57 1.02
C GLY A 571 -27.59 -7.17 0.82
N THR A 572 -27.21 -6.67 -0.37
CA THR A 572 -25.85 -6.18 -0.61
C THR A 572 -25.62 -4.78 -0.03
N LEU A 573 -24.35 -4.43 0.20
CA LEU A 573 -23.91 -3.10 0.62
C LEU A 573 -23.12 -2.45 -0.52
N THR A 574 -23.50 -1.24 -0.91
CA THR A 574 -22.75 -0.42 -1.88
C THR A 574 -21.91 0.61 -1.14
N ILE A 575 -20.61 0.59 -1.38
CA ILE A 575 -19.61 1.50 -0.83
C ILE A 575 -19.37 2.60 -1.89
N PRO A 576 -19.53 3.89 -1.57
CA PRO A 576 -19.30 4.98 -2.52
C PRO A 576 -17.84 5.06 -2.99
N ALA A 577 -17.63 5.56 -4.21
CA ALA A 577 -16.29 5.89 -4.71
C ALA A 577 -15.49 6.77 -3.72
N GLY A 578 -14.20 6.47 -3.54
CA GLY A 578 -13.29 7.16 -2.61
C GLY A 578 -13.44 6.81 -1.12
N VAL A 579 -14.33 5.89 -0.72
CA VAL A 579 -14.46 5.44 0.68
C VAL A 579 -13.67 4.16 0.91
N THR A 580 -12.71 4.18 1.83
CA THR A 580 -11.89 3.00 2.20
C THR A 580 -12.42 2.24 3.40
N ASP A 581 -12.91 2.92 4.43
CA ASP A 581 -13.21 2.31 5.74
C ASP A 581 -14.68 2.46 6.14
N ILE A 582 -15.30 1.32 6.45
CA ILE A 582 -16.73 1.21 6.75
C ILE A 582 -16.89 0.50 8.10
N THR A 583 -17.51 1.18 9.04
CA THR A 583 -17.93 0.61 10.33
C THR A 583 -19.24 -0.15 10.16
N LEU A 584 -19.23 -1.42 10.53
CA LEU A 584 -20.37 -2.33 10.49
C LEU A 584 -20.75 -2.70 11.93
N ASN A 585 -21.94 -2.31 12.38
CA ASN A 585 -22.42 -2.62 13.73
C ASN A 585 -23.47 -3.72 13.68
N VAL A 586 -23.33 -4.73 14.52
CA VAL A 586 -24.35 -5.75 14.82
C VAL A 586 -24.70 -5.62 16.30
N SER A 587 -25.89 -5.11 16.60
CA SER A 587 -26.37 -4.98 17.99
C SER A 587 -26.62 -6.35 18.62
N THR A 588 -26.05 -6.65 19.78
CA THR A 588 -26.57 -7.72 20.66
C THR A 588 -27.72 -7.19 21.52
N ILE A 589 -28.60 -8.08 21.97
CA ILE A 589 -29.76 -7.77 22.82
C ILE A 589 -29.43 -8.23 24.24
N ASP A 590 -29.79 -7.40 25.21
CA ASP A 590 -29.63 -7.59 26.66
C ASP A 590 -30.91 -8.21 27.23
N ASP A 591 -30.86 -9.39 27.88
CA ASP A 591 -32.03 -9.96 28.56
C ASP A 591 -31.86 -10.31 30.08
N SER A 592 -32.07 -11.57 30.48
CA SER A 592 -32.00 -12.10 31.86
C SER A 592 -31.97 -13.64 31.87
N VAL A 593 -31.57 -14.25 30.75
CA VAL A 593 -31.36 -15.68 30.58
C VAL A 593 -29.86 -15.90 30.48
N TYR A 594 -29.32 -16.76 31.34
CA TYR A 594 -27.92 -17.15 31.26
C TYR A 594 -27.66 -18.10 30.07
N GLU A 595 -26.94 -17.64 29.07
CA GLU A 595 -26.61 -18.34 27.83
C GLU A 595 -25.16 -18.85 27.85
N GLY A 596 -24.27 -18.12 28.53
CA GLY A 596 -22.84 -18.35 28.61
C GLY A 596 -22.06 -17.62 27.52
N ILE A 597 -20.81 -18.05 27.27
CA ILE A 597 -19.97 -17.42 26.26
C ILE A 597 -20.34 -17.95 24.88
N GLU A 598 -20.74 -17.05 23.99
CA GLU A 598 -21.21 -17.39 22.66
C GLU A 598 -20.38 -16.75 21.55
N ASN A 599 -20.73 -17.01 20.29
CA ASN A 599 -20.10 -16.36 19.14
C ASN A 599 -21.03 -16.34 17.95
N PHE A 600 -20.86 -15.32 17.10
CA PHE A 600 -21.38 -15.25 15.75
C PHE A 600 -20.29 -14.75 14.80
N SER A 601 -20.49 -14.87 13.49
CA SER A 601 -19.51 -14.44 12.48
C SER A 601 -20.14 -13.59 11.39
N LEU A 602 -19.35 -12.65 10.87
CA LEU A 602 -19.69 -11.83 9.72
C LEU A 602 -18.72 -12.15 8.58
N SER A 603 -19.28 -12.43 7.41
CA SER A 603 -18.51 -12.73 6.19
C SER A 603 -18.78 -11.69 5.11
N VAL A 604 -17.73 -11.34 4.36
CA VAL A 604 -17.79 -10.43 3.21
C VAL A 604 -17.42 -11.17 1.91
N THR A 605 -18.17 -10.89 0.85
CA THR A 605 -17.91 -11.43 -0.49
C THR A 605 -18.00 -10.32 -1.54
N GLY A 606 -17.03 -10.26 -2.45
CA GLY A 606 -17.01 -9.27 -3.54
C GLY A 606 -18.11 -9.54 -4.57
N ILE A 607 -18.89 -8.52 -4.95
CA ILE A 607 -19.99 -8.63 -5.92
C ILE A 607 -19.69 -7.84 -7.20
N SER A 608 -19.23 -6.59 -7.09
CA SER A 608 -18.93 -5.74 -8.23
C SER A 608 -17.88 -4.68 -7.89
N GLY A 609 -16.84 -4.58 -8.71
CA GLY A 609 -15.76 -3.58 -8.56
C GLY A 609 -14.78 -3.84 -7.41
N VAL A 610 -14.93 -4.97 -6.69
CA VAL A 610 -14.11 -5.32 -5.52
C VAL A 610 -13.98 -6.84 -5.40
N THR A 611 -12.78 -7.30 -5.04
CA THR A 611 -12.50 -8.68 -4.62
C THR A 611 -12.59 -8.76 -3.10
N ALA A 612 -13.42 -9.66 -2.58
CA ALA A 612 -13.49 -9.91 -1.14
C ALA A 612 -13.91 -11.35 -0.88
N ASN A 613 -13.29 -11.99 0.10
CA ASN A 613 -13.61 -13.32 0.60
C ASN A 613 -12.98 -13.47 1.97
N ASP A 614 -13.64 -12.90 2.98
CA ASP A 614 -13.13 -12.80 4.33
C ASP A 614 -14.23 -13.07 5.35
N THR A 615 -13.89 -13.50 6.57
CA THR A 615 -14.85 -13.87 7.61
C THR A 615 -14.23 -13.73 8.98
N GLU A 616 -14.85 -12.90 9.81
CA GLU A 616 -14.40 -12.62 11.18
C GLU A 616 -15.45 -13.11 12.20
N THR A 617 -14.99 -13.51 13.40
CA THR A 617 -15.84 -14.14 14.42
C THR A 617 -15.82 -13.38 15.74
N MET A 618 -16.96 -12.77 16.07
CA MET A 618 -17.20 -12.03 17.29
C MET A 618 -17.59 -12.99 18.42
N VAL A 619 -16.92 -12.90 19.56
CA VAL A 619 -17.36 -13.54 20.82
C VAL A 619 -18.39 -12.64 21.51
N VAL A 620 -19.47 -13.22 22.02
CA VAL A 620 -20.46 -12.52 22.86
C VAL A 620 -20.26 -13.00 24.30
N ILE A 621 -20.07 -12.05 25.20
CA ILE A 621 -20.00 -12.29 26.64
C ILE A 621 -21.37 -11.96 27.22
N ASP A 622 -22.13 -13.01 27.54
CA ASP A 622 -23.28 -12.97 28.45
C ASP A 622 -22.90 -12.24 29.75
N ASN A 623 -23.71 -11.26 30.13
CA ASN A 623 -23.48 -10.42 31.32
C ASN A 623 -24.23 -10.90 32.57
N ASP A 624 -25.04 -11.94 32.42
CA ASP A 624 -25.97 -12.46 33.40
C ASP A 624 -25.30 -13.51 34.31
N THR A 625 -25.81 -13.65 35.53
CA THR A 625 -25.20 -14.58 36.49
C THR A 625 -25.66 -16.02 36.25
N ALA A 626 -24.73 -16.98 36.19
CA ALA A 626 -25.05 -18.40 36.11
C ALA A 626 -26.07 -18.84 37.19
N PRO A 627 -27.11 -19.63 36.87
CA PRO A 627 -28.18 -19.91 37.81
C PRO A 627 -27.74 -20.61 39.08
N THR A 628 -28.29 -20.18 40.20
CA THR A 628 -28.12 -20.77 41.53
C THR A 628 -29.48 -21.20 42.09
N ILE A 629 -29.49 -22.12 43.07
CA ILE A 629 -30.71 -22.44 43.80
C ILE A 629 -31.02 -21.29 44.75
N SER A 630 -32.08 -20.54 44.45
CA SER A 630 -32.50 -19.36 45.23
C SER A 630 -33.32 -19.73 46.46
N GLY A 631 -33.92 -20.91 46.47
CA GLY A 631 -34.70 -21.42 47.59
C GLY A 631 -35.22 -22.84 47.39
N VAL A 632 -35.48 -23.51 48.51
CA VAL A 632 -36.25 -24.74 48.62
C VAL A 632 -37.39 -24.46 49.61
N SER A 633 -38.55 -25.10 49.47
CA SER A 633 -39.63 -24.99 50.46
C SER A 633 -39.19 -25.61 51.79
N GLN A 634 -39.26 -24.84 52.87
CA GLN A 634 -38.85 -25.26 54.22
C GLN A 634 -39.97 -25.98 54.97
N ASP A 635 -39.58 -26.83 55.92
CA ASP A 635 -40.44 -27.49 56.90
C ASP A 635 -41.63 -28.22 56.26
N VAL A 636 -41.34 -29.07 55.25
CA VAL A 636 -42.36 -29.89 54.58
C VAL A 636 -42.70 -31.08 55.49
N SER A 637 -43.91 -31.11 56.02
CA SER A 637 -44.42 -32.24 56.80
C SER A 637 -45.71 -32.79 56.20
N GLU A 638 -45.78 -34.12 56.11
CA GLU A 638 -46.94 -34.89 55.66
C GLU A 638 -47.02 -36.17 56.51
N ALA A 639 -48.17 -36.84 56.51
CA ALA A 639 -48.33 -38.12 57.19
C ALA A 639 -47.53 -39.25 56.51
N GLU A 640 -47.31 -40.34 57.23
CA GLU A 640 -46.87 -41.61 56.62
C GLU A 640 -47.71 -41.97 55.38
N GLY A 641 -47.05 -42.58 54.39
CA GLY A 641 -47.65 -42.97 53.11
C GLY A 641 -47.88 -41.85 52.08
N ASP A 642 -47.89 -40.57 52.48
CA ASP A 642 -48.08 -39.44 51.57
C ASP A 642 -46.74 -38.94 50.94
N ASP A 643 -46.84 -38.26 49.79
CA ASP A 643 -45.71 -37.78 48.99
C ASP A 643 -45.22 -36.40 49.51
N LEU A 644 -44.01 -36.30 50.09
CA LEU A 644 -43.41 -35.03 50.49
C LEU A 644 -42.89 -34.28 49.25
N ALA A 645 -43.51 -33.14 48.94
CA ALA A 645 -43.19 -32.32 47.78
C ALA A 645 -42.42 -31.04 48.15
N PHE A 646 -41.16 -30.95 47.69
CA PHE A 646 -40.28 -29.80 47.90
C PHE A 646 -40.20 -28.94 46.65
N ASP A 647 -40.76 -27.74 46.68
CA ASP A 647 -40.64 -26.77 45.58
C ASP A 647 -39.29 -26.06 45.63
N VAL A 648 -38.56 -26.10 44.51
CA VAL A 648 -37.22 -25.55 44.32
C VAL A 648 -37.28 -24.41 43.31
N THR A 649 -36.65 -23.29 43.63
CA THR A 649 -36.56 -22.10 42.75
C THR A 649 -35.10 -21.81 42.37
N LEU A 650 -34.89 -21.38 41.13
CA LEU A 650 -33.59 -20.88 40.65
C LEU A 650 -33.55 -19.34 40.72
N SER A 651 -32.36 -18.74 40.67
CA SER A 651 -32.17 -17.29 40.63
C SER A 651 -32.69 -16.64 39.34
N ASN A 652 -32.46 -17.31 38.22
CA ASN A 652 -32.79 -16.94 36.84
C ASN A 652 -32.88 -18.23 36.00
N THR A 653 -33.29 -18.09 34.74
CA THR A 653 -33.28 -19.18 33.75
C THR A 653 -31.94 -19.23 33.02
N ALA A 654 -31.64 -20.37 32.39
CA ALA A 654 -30.53 -20.51 31.45
C ALA A 654 -30.99 -21.22 30.19
N ASP A 655 -30.39 -20.92 29.04
CA ASP A 655 -30.73 -21.55 27.75
C ASP A 655 -29.93 -22.85 27.49
N THR A 656 -28.96 -23.14 28.35
CA THR A 656 -28.29 -24.44 28.47
C THR A 656 -28.67 -25.17 29.77
N ALA A 657 -28.63 -26.51 29.74
CA ALA A 657 -28.98 -27.32 30.91
C ALA A 657 -27.93 -27.21 32.03
N GLN A 658 -28.37 -26.85 33.23
CA GLN A 658 -27.52 -26.61 34.40
C GLN A 658 -27.38 -27.85 35.28
N THR A 659 -26.31 -27.94 36.08
CA THR A 659 -26.10 -29.05 37.03
C THR A 659 -25.95 -28.55 38.45
N PHE A 660 -26.66 -29.21 39.38
CA PHE A 660 -26.60 -28.90 40.81
C PHE A 660 -26.34 -30.17 41.61
N ALA A 661 -25.63 -30.04 42.74
CA ALA A 661 -25.52 -31.13 43.70
C ALA A 661 -26.90 -31.45 44.31
N PHE A 662 -27.19 -32.74 44.49
CA PHE A 662 -28.39 -33.23 45.16
C PHE A 662 -28.01 -34.32 46.16
N SER A 663 -28.52 -34.21 47.38
CA SER A 663 -28.38 -35.26 48.39
C SER A 663 -29.59 -35.33 49.30
N LEU A 664 -29.94 -36.55 49.69
CA LEU A 664 -30.83 -36.85 50.79
C LEU A 664 -29.98 -37.43 51.93
N THR A 665 -30.14 -36.92 53.15
CA THR A 665 -29.41 -37.38 54.34
C THR A 665 -30.39 -37.71 55.44
N ASP A 666 -30.32 -38.94 55.93
CA ASP A 666 -31.10 -39.45 57.05
C ASP A 666 -30.87 -38.62 58.32
N GLY A 667 -31.96 -38.20 58.97
CA GLY A 667 -31.92 -37.45 60.23
C GLY A 667 -32.21 -38.35 61.42
N THR A 668 -33.50 -38.68 61.58
CA THR A 668 -33.98 -39.77 62.44
C THR A 668 -34.52 -40.96 61.65
N THR A 669 -34.98 -40.73 60.41
CA THR A 669 -35.38 -41.78 59.46
C THR A 669 -34.25 -42.78 59.19
N ASP A 670 -34.61 -43.97 58.72
CA ASP A 670 -33.76 -44.85 57.93
C ASP A 670 -34.28 -45.05 56.49
N SER A 671 -33.78 -46.09 55.82
CA SER A 671 -34.08 -46.47 54.45
C SER A 671 -35.42 -47.19 54.24
N SER A 672 -36.18 -47.50 55.31
CA SER A 672 -37.55 -48.02 55.20
C SER A 672 -38.58 -46.93 54.95
N ASP A 673 -38.34 -45.73 55.44
CA ASP A 673 -39.41 -44.79 55.82
C ASP A 673 -39.74 -43.82 54.68
N TYR A 674 -38.88 -43.76 53.66
CA TYR A 674 -39.15 -43.12 52.38
C TYR A 674 -38.71 -43.98 51.18
N GLY A 675 -39.43 -43.82 50.08
CA GLY A 675 -39.26 -44.54 48.83
C GLY A 675 -38.45 -43.79 47.77
N ASN A 676 -38.89 -43.88 46.52
CA ASN A 676 -38.14 -43.36 45.38
C ASN A 676 -38.33 -41.85 45.20
N VAL A 677 -37.22 -41.11 45.12
CA VAL A 677 -37.22 -39.68 44.75
C VAL A 677 -37.56 -39.47 43.27
N THR A 678 -38.46 -38.54 42.97
CA THR A 678 -38.78 -38.10 41.60
C THR A 678 -38.67 -36.59 41.46
N PHE A 679 -38.52 -36.11 40.22
CA PHE A 679 -38.33 -34.68 39.93
C PHE A 679 -39.29 -34.24 38.82
N SER A 680 -39.86 -33.04 38.95
CA SER A 680 -40.73 -32.45 37.93
C SER A 680 -39.92 -31.74 36.81
N ASN A 681 -40.62 -31.16 35.83
CA ASN A 681 -40.04 -30.32 34.75
C ASN A 681 -38.89 -30.94 33.95
N GLY A 682 -38.80 -32.27 33.89
CA GLY A 682 -37.80 -32.98 33.10
C GLY A 682 -36.40 -33.04 33.73
N VAL A 683 -36.26 -32.59 34.99
CA VAL A 683 -35.03 -32.72 35.76
C VAL A 683 -34.65 -34.20 35.92
N THR A 684 -33.37 -34.51 35.75
CA THR A 684 -32.86 -35.88 35.87
C THR A 684 -31.79 -35.97 36.94
N TYR A 685 -31.70 -37.10 37.65
CA TYR A 685 -30.72 -37.34 38.70
C TYR A 685 -29.73 -38.44 38.29
N ASP A 686 -28.44 -38.17 38.45
CA ASP A 686 -27.38 -39.16 38.32
C ASP A 686 -26.83 -39.55 39.71
N ALA A 687 -27.26 -40.72 40.17
CA ALA A 687 -26.84 -41.30 41.44
C ALA A 687 -25.34 -41.68 41.49
N ALA A 688 -24.62 -41.73 40.37
CA ALA A 688 -23.18 -41.99 40.37
C ALA A 688 -22.35 -40.74 40.71
N THR A 689 -22.87 -39.55 40.41
CA THR A 689 -22.21 -38.25 40.64
C THR A 689 -22.84 -37.45 41.78
N GLY A 690 -24.07 -37.77 42.20
CA GLY A 690 -24.82 -37.00 43.19
C GLY A 690 -25.29 -35.66 42.63
N GLN A 691 -25.54 -35.58 41.32
CA GLN A 691 -25.96 -34.35 40.64
C GLN A 691 -27.32 -34.52 39.96
N ILE A 692 -28.10 -33.45 40.00
CA ILE A 692 -29.25 -33.26 39.11
C ILE A 692 -28.85 -32.42 37.90
N SER A 693 -29.44 -32.72 36.75
CA SER A 693 -29.42 -31.86 35.57
C SER A 693 -30.79 -31.23 35.37
N VAL A 694 -30.82 -29.91 35.39
CA VAL A 694 -32.01 -29.06 35.19
C VAL A 694 -32.03 -28.60 33.73
N PRO A 695 -33.07 -28.92 32.94
CA PRO A 695 -33.17 -28.50 31.54
C PRO A 695 -33.18 -26.97 31.36
N ALA A 696 -32.83 -26.53 30.15
CA ALA A 696 -32.95 -25.13 29.73
C ALA A 696 -34.36 -24.55 29.95
N GLY A 697 -34.43 -23.26 30.28
CA GLY A 697 -35.68 -22.51 30.52
C GLY A 697 -36.44 -22.85 31.81
N VAL A 698 -35.91 -23.72 32.68
CA VAL A 698 -36.60 -24.15 33.92
C VAL A 698 -36.25 -23.21 35.09
N ALA A 699 -37.16 -22.28 35.40
CA ALA A 699 -37.01 -21.35 36.55
C ALA A 699 -37.23 -21.99 37.94
N GLY A 700 -37.74 -23.22 37.98
CA GLY A 700 -38.02 -23.96 39.21
C GLY A 700 -38.64 -25.32 38.92
N PHE A 701 -38.59 -26.22 39.89
CA PHE A 701 -39.09 -27.60 39.80
C PHE A 701 -39.46 -28.12 41.19
N THR A 702 -40.03 -29.32 41.26
CA THR A 702 -40.44 -29.96 42.51
C THR A 702 -39.66 -31.27 42.66
N VAL A 703 -39.08 -31.51 43.83
CA VAL A 703 -38.58 -32.83 44.25
C VAL A 703 -39.66 -33.51 45.05
N THR A 704 -40.06 -34.72 44.68
CA THR A 704 -41.03 -35.51 45.44
C THR A 704 -40.34 -36.72 46.04
N VAL A 705 -40.37 -36.81 47.37
CA VAL A 705 -39.91 -37.95 48.16
C VAL A 705 -41.15 -38.69 48.64
N ALA A 706 -41.38 -39.90 48.14
CA ALA A 706 -42.54 -40.69 48.55
C ALA A 706 -42.37 -41.19 49.99
N GLY A 707 -43.29 -40.92 50.90
CA GLY A 707 -43.33 -41.55 52.21
C GLY A 707 -43.61 -43.05 52.10
N ALA A 708 -43.11 -43.83 53.05
CA ALA A 708 -43.61 -45.18 53.30
C ALA A 708 -44.78 -45.12 54.30
N GLU A 709 -45.68 -46.09 54.21
CA GLU A 709 -46.69 -46.33 55.24
C GLU A 709 -46.43 -47.68 55.86
N ASP A 710 -46.48 -47.77 57.19
CA ASP A 710 -46.60 -49.05 57.86
C ASP A 710 -47.73 -49.15 58.91
N THR A 711 -47.46 -49.71 60.07
CA THR A 711 -48.39 -49.89 61.20
C THR A 711 -47.61 -49.92 62.53
N VAL A 712 -46.41 -49.36 62.61
CA VAL A 712 -45.63 -49.29 63.84
C VAL A 712 -45.87 -47.93 64.49
N LEU A 713 -46.41 -47.89 65.70
CA LEU A 713 -46.41 -46.63 66.45
C LEU A 713 -44.97 -46.24 66.76
N GLU A 714 -44.54 -45.10 66.23
CA GLU A 714 -43.25 -44.49 66.49
C GLU A 714 -43.34 -42.97 66.71
N SER A 715 -42.25 -42.25 66.44
CA SER A 715 -42.14 -40.80 66.67
C SER A 715 -41.89 -40.09 65.34
N ASP A 716 -42.49 -38.92 65.12
CA ASP A 716 -42.30 -38.11 63.90
C ASP A 716 -40.83 -38.08 63.45
N GLU A 717 -40.59 -38.53 62.22
CA GLU A 717 -39.25 -38.74 61.70
C GLU A 717 -38.80 -37.60 60.78
N THR A 718 -37.49 -37.42 60.63
CA THR A 718 -36.93 -36.32 59.84
C THR A 718 -35.76 -36.74 58.95
N PHE A 719 -35.68 -36.13 57.76
CA PHE A 719 -34.54 -36.20 56.84
C PHE A 719 -34.18 -34.80 56.33
N THR A 720 -32.94 -34.63 55.88
CA THR A 720 -32.47 -33.39 55.22
C THR A 720 -32.35 -33.60 53.72
N LEU A 721 -33.04 -32.78 52.95
CA LEU A 721 -32.91 -32.66 51.50
C LEU A 721 -32.04 -31.44 51.17
N SER A 722 -31.00 -31.62 50.36
CA SER A 722 -30.13 -30.53 49.90
C SER A 722 -30.10 -30.45 48.38
N VAL A 723 -30.31 -29.25 47.83
CA VAL A 723 -30.24 -28.95 46.40
C VAL A 723 -29.36 -27.73 46.19
N GLY A 724 -28.26 -27.88 45.46
CA GLY A 724 -27.29 -26.80 45.23
C GLY A 724 -26.66 -26.24 46.52
N GLY A 725 -26.72 -26.98 47.63
CA GLY A 725 -26.28 -26.52 48.96
C GLY A 725 -27.36 -25.80 49.78
N VAL A 726 -28.57 -25.60 49.24
CA VAL A 726 -29.73 -25.12 50.01
C VAL A 726 -30.42 -26.31 50.66
N GLU A 727 -30.55 -26.28 51.99
CA GLU A 727 -31.08 -27.38 52.80
C GLU A 727 -32.52 -27.12 53.27
N SER A 728 -33.35 -28.15 53.19
CA SER A 728 -34.69 -28.21 53.78
C SER A 728 -34.87 -29.51 54.56
N THR A 729 -35.72 -29.48 55.58
CA THR A 729 -36.09 -30.65 56.38
C THR A 729 -37.44 -31.19 55.89
N GLY A 730 -37.48 -32.49 55.61
CA GLY A 730 -38.72 -33.25 55.51
C GLY A 730 -39.06 -33.88 56.86
N THR A 731 -40.34 -33.88 57.21
CA THR A 731 -40.86 -34.56 58.40
C THR A 731 -41.97 -35.54 58.00
N ILE A 732 -41.83 -36.80 58.40
CA ILE A 732 -42.85 -37.83 58.25
C ILE A 732 -43.59 -37.88 59.59
N GLU A 733 -44.87 -37.47 59.60
CA GLU A 733 -45.70 -37.42 60.81
C GLU A 733 -46.34 -38.79 61.07
N ASN A 734 -46.08 -39.38 62.24
CA ASN A 734 -46.70 -40.66 62.63
C ASN A 734 -48.20 -40.44 62.85
N ASP A 735 -49.03 -41.06 62.02
CA ASP A 735 -50.51 -41.04 62.17
C ASP A 735 -51.07 -42.27 62.90
N ASP A 736 -50.19 -43.25 63.18
CA ASP A 736 -50.56 -44.58 63.62
C ASP A 736 -51.05 -44.65 65.08
N THR A 737 -51.85 -45.68 65.37
CA THR A 737 -52.57 -45.81 66.64
C THR A 737 -51.85 -46.66 67.67
N ALA A 738 -51.93 -46.24 68.95
CA ALA A 738 -51.24 -46.93 70.03
C ALA A 738 -51.69 -48.40 70.20
N PRO A 739 -50.76 -49.36 70.36
CA PRO A 739 -51.11 -50.78 70.41
C PRO A 739 -52.12 -51.16 71.48
N THR A 740 -53.04 -52.05 71.09
CA THR A 740 -54.07 -52.66 71.93
C THR A 740 -53.92 -54.18 71.91
N ILE A 741 -54.45 -54.88 72.93
CA ILE A 741 -54.52 -56.35 72.88
C ILE A 741 -55.64 -56.73 71.92
N SER A 742 -55.29 -57.32 70.78
CA SER A 742 -56.22 -57.73 69.72
C SER A 742 -56.84 -59.11 69.98
N GLY A 743 -56.16 -59.95 70.76
CA GLY A 743 -56.64 -61.29 71.11
C GLY A 743 -55.81 -61.95 72.21
N VAL A 744 -56.46 -62.87 72.91
CA VAL A 744 -55.86 -63.89 73.80
C VAL A 744 -56.44 -65.23 73.36
N SER A 745 -55.66 -66.31 73.44
CA SER A 745 -56.16 -67.67 73.14
C SER A 745 -57.22 -68.08 74.17
N GLN A 746 -58.39 -68.48 73.69
CA GLN A 746 -59.57 -68.80 74.51
C GLN A 746 -59.61 -70.28 74.91
N ASP A 747 -60.26 -70.55 76.04
CA ASP A 747 -60.58 -71.89 76.54
C ASP A 747 -59.35 -72.81 76.62
N VAL A 748 -58.25 -72.31 77.21
CA VAL A 748 -57.01 -73.08 77.41
C VAL A 748 -57.26 -74.08 78.53
N SER A 749 -57.20 -75.37 78.20
CA SER A 749 -57.43 -76.49 79.12
C SER A 749 -56.26 -77.47 79.08
N GLU A 750 -55.62 -77.70 80.22
CA GLU A 750 -54.55 -78.69 80.39
C GLU A 750 -54.80 -79.47 81.68
N ALA A 751 -54.15 -80.63 81.84
CA ALA A 751 -54.24 -81.43 83.06
C ALA A 751 -53.57 -80.72 84.26
N GLU A 752 -53.93 -81.14 85.47
CA GLU A 752 -53.16 -80.80 86.68
C GLU A 752 -51.65 -81.05 86.48
N GLY A 753 -50.82 -80.16 87.03
CA GLY A 753 -49.37 -80.19 86.88
C GLY A 753 -48.77 -79.67 85.56
N ASP A 754 -49.55 -79.54 84.47
CA ASP A 754 -49.07 -79.01 83.19
C ASP A 754 -49.18 -77.46 83.11
N ASP A 755 -48.36 -76.85 82.24
CA ASP A 755 -48.26 -75.40 82.06
C ASP A 755 -49.35 -74.86 81.10
N LEU A 756 -50.30 -74.06 81.59
CA LEU A 756 -51.32 -73.41 80.74
C LEU A 756 -50.70 -72.22 79.99
N ALA A 757 -50.58 -72.34 78.67
CA ALA A 757 -50.00 -71.31 77.79
C ALA A 757 -51.09 -70.51 77.06
N PHE A 758 -51.14 -69.19 77.30
CA PHE A 758 -52.06 -68.26 76.66
C PHE A 758 -51.31 -67.38 75.66
N ASP A 759 -51.54 -67.57 74.37
CA ASP A 759 -50.98 -66.72 73.33
C ASP A 759 -51.77 -65.41 73.23
N VAL A 760 -51.05 -64.28 73.30
CA VAL A 760 -51.56 -62.91 73.27
C VAL A 760 -51.06 -62.24 72.01
N THR A 761 -51.94 -61.55 71.29
CA THR A 761 -51.63 -60.76 70.09
C THR A 761 -51.97 -59.29 70.30
N LEU A 762 -51.16 -58.39 69.75
CA LEU A 762 -51.43 -56.95 69.73
C LEU A 762 -52.12 -56.55 68.41
N SER A 763 -52.68 -55.34 68.33
CA SER A 763 -53.22 -54.77 67.09
C SER A 763 -52.11 -54.48 66.07
N ASN A 764 -50.98 -54.01 66.60
CA ASN A 764 -49.81 -53.56 65.89
C ASN A 764 -48.60 -53.50 66.84
N THR A 765 -47.43 -53.13 66.33
CA THR A 765 -46.19 -52.95 67.12
C THR A 765 -45.94 -51.49 67.48
N ALA A 766 -44.94 -51.24 68.32
CA ALA A 766 -44.44 -49.89 68.61
C ALA A 766 -42.92 -49.91 68.78
N ASP A 767 -42.28 -48.78 68.51
CA ASP A 767 -40.84 -48.48 68.73
C ASP A 767 -40.44 -48.50 70.22
N THR A 768 -41.43 -48.31 71.09
CA THR A 768 -41.30 -48.05 72.52
C THR A 768 -42.12 -49.05 73.33
N ALA A 769 -41.66 -49.34 74.56
CA ALA A 769 -42.29 -50.34 75.40
C ALA A 769 -43.69 -49.91 75.86
N GLN A 770 -44.70 -50.71 75.52
CA GLN A 770 -46.11 -50.46 75.83
C GLN A 770 -46.51 -51.10 77.16
N THR A 771 -47.54 -50.55 77.82
CA THR A 771 -48.02 -51.08 79.10
C THR A 771 -49.49 -51.46 79.06
N PHE A 772 -49.80 -52.67 79.54
CA PHE A 772 -51.15 -53.23 79.57
C PHE A 772 -51.50 -53.69 80.98
N ALA A 773 -52.78 -53.60 81.37
CA ALA A 773 -53.25 -54.21 82.60
C ALA A 773 -53.17 -55.73 82.50
N PHE A 774 -52.73 -56.39 83.58
CA PHE A 774 -52.72 -57.85 83.71
C PHE A 774 -53.35 -58.26 85.04
N SER A 775 -54.23 -59.26 85.01
CA SER A 775 -54.75 -59.88 86.23
C SER A 775 -55.10 -61.34 86.00
N LEU A 776 -54.76 -62.19 86.98
CA LEU A 776 -55.43 -63.46 87.18
C LEU A 776 -56.52 -63.28 88.25
N THR A 777 -57.70 -63.84 88.01
CA THR A 777 -58.81 -63.86 88.96
C THR A 777 -59.32 -65.29 89.12
N ASP A 778 -59.31 -65.79 90.35
CA ASP A 778 -59.88 -67.09 90.72
C ASP A 778 -61.36 -67.19 90.30
N GLY A 779 -61.70 -68.28 89.60
CA GLY A 779 -63.08 -68.62 89.24
C GLY A 779 -63.66 -69.66 90.20
N THR A 780 -63.19 -70.90 90.04
CA THR A 780 -63.36 -71.97 91.04
C THR A 780 -62.05 -72.39 91.70
N THR A 781 -60.90 -72.07 91.10
CA THR A 781 -59.55 -72.24 91.68
C THR A 781 -59.37 -71.48 92.99
N ASP A 782 -58.34 -71.90 93.73
CA ASP A 782 -57.69 -71.18 94.81
C ASP A 782 -56.17 -71.06 94.54
N SER A 783 -55.49 -70.35 95.42
CA SER A 783 -54.05 -70.07 95.39
C SER A 783 -53.12 -71.28 95.51
N SER A 784 -53.63 -72.51 95.71
CA SER A 784 -52.83 -73.74 95.62
C SER A 784 -52.66 -74.24 94.20
N ASP A 785 -53.58 -73.92 93.31
CA ASP A 785 -53.88 -74.79 92.15
C ASP A 785 -53.13 -74.34 90.89
N TYR A 786 -52.60 -73.12 90.92
CA TYR A 786 -51.60 -72.63 89.98
C TYR A 786 -50.42 -71.93 90.67
N GLY A 787 -49.25 -72.04 90.04
CA GLY A 787 -47.97 -71.52 90.50
C GLY A 787 -47.62 -70.14 89.92
N ASN A 788 -46.35 -69.98 89.55
CA ASN A 788 -45.81 -68.70 89.11
C ASN A 788 -46.16 -68.40 87.65
N VAL A 789 -46.71 -67.21 87.39
CA VAL A 789 -46.92 -66.70 86.03
C VAL A 789 -45.59 -66.27 85.41
N THR A 790 -45.31 -66.70 84.18
CA THR A 790 -44.18 -66.24 83.37
C THR A 790 -44.67 -65.71 82.02
N PHE A 791 -43.84 -64.89 81.36
CA PHE A 791 -44.17 -64.27 80.09
C PHE A 791 -43.02 -64.46 79.11
N SER A 792 -43.34 -64.73 77.83
CA SER A 792 -42.35 -64.83 76.76
C SER A 792 -41.96 -63.44 76.22
N ASN A 793 -41.06 -63.41 75.23
CA ASN A 793 -40.67 -62.21 74.47
C ASN A 793 -40.20 -61.00 75.31
N GLY A 794 -39.63 -61.26 76.48
CA GLY A 794 -39.07 -60.23 77.37
C GLY A 794 -40.12 -59.38 78.10
N VAL A 795 -41.40 -59.73 78.00
CA VAL A 795 -42.48 -59.07 78.74
C VAL A 795 -42.24 -59.21 80.24
N THR A 796 -42.40 -58.11 80.98
CA THR A 796 -42.20 -58.08 82.44
C THR A 796 -43.49 -57.70 83.15
N TYR A 797 -43.71 -58.23 84.34
CA TYR A 797 -44.89 -57.95 85.16
C TYR A 797 -44.53 -57.21 86.44
N ASP A 798 -45.16 -56.07 86.69
CA ASP A 798 -45.10 -55.34 87.95
C ASP A 798 -46.34 -55.63 88.81
N ALA A 799 -46.16 -56.53 89.78
CA ALA A 799 -47.18 -56.90 90.74
C ALA A 799 -47.62 -55.75 91.68
N ALA A 800 -46.90 -54.62 91.74
CA ALA A 800 -47.31 -53.46 92.52
C ALA A 800 -48.35 -52.58 91.80
N THR A 801 -48.36 -52.60 90.46
CA THR A 801 -49.26 -51.82 89.61
C THR A 801 -50.32 -52.66 88.91
N GLY A 802 -50.12 -53.98 88.80
CA GLY A 802 -51.00 -54.86 88.03
C GLY A 802 -50.84 -54.65 86.52
N GLN A 803 -49.64 -54.27 86.08
CA GLN A 803 -49.34 -54.00 84.67
C GLN A 803 -48.21 -54.90 84.17
N ILE A 804 -48.35 -55.33 82.92
CA ILE A 804 -47.23 -55.84 82.13
C ILE A 804 -46.63 -54.73 81.28
N SER A 805 -45.31 -54.76 81.12
CA SER A 805 -44.56 -53.96 80.16
C SER A 805 -44.11 -54.87 79.02
N VAL A 806 -44.63 -54.58 77.82
CA VAL A 806 -44.34 -55.29 76.58
C VAL A 806 -43.24 -54.52 75.85
N PRO A 807 -42.06 -55.12 75.59
CA PRO A 807 -40.97 -54.46 74.88
C PRO A 807 -41.35 -53.98 73.48
N ALA A 808 -40.59 -53.02 72.96
CA ALA A 808 -40.66 -52.56 71.57
C ALA A 808 -40.59 -53.72 70.56
N GLY A 809 -41.30 -53.57 69.44
CA GLY A 809 -41.33 -54.56 68.34
C GLY A 809 -42.04 -55.89 68.63
N VAL A 810 -42.68 -56.05 69.80
CA VAL A 810 -43.35 -57.32 70.18
C VAL A 810 -44.81 -57.34 69.71
N ALA A 811 -45.06 -57.96 68.56
CA ALA A 811 -46.43 -58.13 67.99
C ALA A 811 -47.33 -59.11 68.78
N GLY A 812 -46.75 -59.92 69.65
CA GLY A 812 -47.44 -60.90 70.48
C GLY A 812 -46.49 -61.64 71.42
N PHE A 813 -47.03 -62.27 72.46
CA PHE A 813 -46.29 -62.99 73.49
C PHE A 813 -47.18 -64.06 74.12
N THR A 814 -46.59 -64.94 74.92
CA THR A 814 -47.30 -66.02 75.61
C THR A 814 -47.25 -65.75 77.12
N VAL A 815 -48.39 -65.85 77.79
CA VAL A 815 -48.47 -65.92 79.25
C VAL A 815 -48.53 -67.39 79.64
N THR A 816 -47.59 -67.86 80.45
CA THR A 816 -47.60 -69.24 80.95
C THR A 816 -47.94 -69.23 82.43
N VAL A 817 -49.05 -69.86 82.79
CA VAL A 817 -49.50 -70.09 84.16
C VAL A 817 -49.21 -71.55 84.48
N ALA A 818 -48.23 -71.81 85.35
CA ALA A 818 -47.88 -73.18 85.72
C ALA A 818 -49.00 -73.82 86.54
N GLY A 819 -49.54 -74.97 86.12
CA GLY A 819 -50.44 -75.77 86.94
C GLY A 819 -49.73 -76.34 88.18
N ALA A 820 -50.48 -76.54 89.25
CA ALA A 820 -50.02 -77.37 90.36
C ALA A 820 -50.51 -78.82 90.16
N GLU A 821 -49.70 -79.79 90.54
CA GLU A 821 -50.15 -81.19 90.64
C GLU A 821 -50.42 -81.54 92.11
N ASP A 822 -51.53 -82.23 92.33
CA ASP A 822 -52.07 -82.58 93.63
C ASP A 822 -52.33 -84.11 93.70
N THR A 823 -53.17 -84.59 94.63
CA THR A 823 -53.63 -86.00 94.78
C THR A 823 -55.06 -86.06 95.35
N VAL A 824 -55.86 -85.01 95.13
CA VAL A 824 -57.23 -84.83 95.60
C VAL A 824 -58.17 -84.85 94.40
N LEU A 825 -58.85 -85.97 94.21
CA LEU A 825 -59.94 -86.07 93.24
C LEU A 825 -61.04 -85.01 93.50
N GLU A 826 -61.01 -83.92 92.75
CA GLU A 826 -62.02 -82.87 92.71
C GLU A 826 -62.65 -82.66 91.33
N SER A 827 -62.99 -81.43 90.94
CA SER A 827 -63.70 -81.13 89.70
C SER A 827 -62.98 -80.04 88.94
N ASP A 828 -62.85 -80.19 87.62
CA ASP A 828 -62.17 -79.26 86.71
C ASP A 828 -62.33 -77.79 87.13
N GLU A 829 -61.21 -77.14 87.38
CA GLU A 829 -61.18 -75.82 87.99
C GLU A 829 -60.89 -74.73 86.97
N THR A 830 -61.39 -73.52 87.23
CA THR A 830 -61.29 -72.41 86.29
C THR A 830 -60.76 -71.14 86.92
N PHE A 831 -59.90 -70.43 86.19
CA PHE A 831 -59.49 -69.06 86.48
C PHE A 831 -59.69 -68.16 85.25
N THR A 832 -59.84 -66.86 85.47
CA THR A 832 -59.89 -65.87 84.39
C THR A 832 -58.57 -65.12 84.31
N LEU A 833 -57.91 -65.21 83.15
CA LEU A 833 -56.75 -64.41 82.78
C LEU A 833 -57.21 -63.22 81.95
N SER A 834 -56.86 -62.01 82.37
CA SER A 834 -57.17 -60.77 81.64
C SER A 834 -55.88 -60.03 81.26
N VAL A 835 -55.78 -59.66 79.98
CA VAL A 835 -54.64 -58.91 79.42
C VAL A 835 -55.19 -57.75 78.59
N GLY A 836 -54.85 -56.51 78.98
CA GLY A 836 -55.38 -55.30 78.33
C GLY A 836 -56.91 -55.16 78.38
N GLY A 837 -57.60 -55.92 79.22
CA GLY A 837 -59.06 -56.01 79.27
C GLY A 837 -59.68 -57.08 78.35
N VAL A 838 -58.88 -57.85 77.62
CA VAL A 838 -59.31 -59.08 76.93
C VAL A 838 -59.21 -60.25 77.89
N GLU A 839 -60.32 -60.98 78.08
CA GLU A 839 -60.44 -62.08 79.05
C GLU A 839 -60.42 -63.45 78.36
N SER A 840 -59.66 -64.38 78.93
CA SER A 840 -59.65 -65.81 78.61
C SER A 840 -59.86 -66.65 79.87
N THR A 841 -60.43 -67.84 79.70
CA THR A 841 -60.61 -68.82 80.78
C THR A 841 -59.52 -69.88 80.68
N GLY A 842 -58.77 -70.06 81.75
CA GLY A 842 -57.95 -71.25 81.97
C GLY A 842 -58.78 -72.33 82.67
N THR A 843 -58.65 -73.58 82.24
CA THR A 843 -59.24 -74.75 82.89
C THR A 843 -58.15 -75.73 83.28
N ILE A 844 -58.09 -76.09 84.56
CA ILE A 844 -57.22 -77.14 85.07
C ILE A 844 -58.08 -78.40 85.14
N GLU A 845 -57.81 -79.37 84.26
CA GLU A 845 -58.55 -80.64 84.19
C GLU A 845 -57.99 -81.63 85.23
N ASN A 846 -58.84 -82.10 86.13
CA ASN A 846 -58.46 -83.09 87.13
C ASN A 846 -58.33 -84.49 86.47
N ASP A 847 -57.14 -85.09 86.53
CA ASP A 847 -56.85 -86.41 85.96
C ASP A 847 -56.76 -87.55 87.00
N ASP A 848 -56.98 -87.22 88.28
CA ASP A 848 -56.78 -88.10 89.43
C ASP A 848 -57.78 -89.27 89.49
N THR A 849 -57.42 -90.35 90.22
CA THR A 849 -58.18 -91.62 90.17
C THR A 849 -58.92 -91.99 91.47
N ALA A 850 -60.20 -92.34 91.33
CA ALA A 850 -61.17 -92.58 92.42
C ALA A 850 -61.08 -93.93 93.18
#